data_AF-A0A934MHG1-F1
#
_entry.id   AF-A0A934MHG1-F1
#
_cell.length_a   1.000
_cell.length_b   1.000
_cell.length_c   1.000
_cell.angle_alpha   90.00
_cell.angle_beta   90.00
_cell.angle_gamma   90.00
#
_symmetry.space_group_name_H-M   'P 1'
#
loop_
_entity.id
_entity.type
_entity.pdbx_description
1 polymer ?
#
loop_
_entity_poly.entity_id
_entity_poly.type
_entity_poly.pdbx_seq_one_letter_code
_entity_poly.pdbx_strand_id
1 'polypeptide(L)'
;MAGIGDNNRKGKLADTRHETFRNAVAGTMRAIAGRPDLEVNFTSDRPALVGDTARLPEPPRRVTAKDIAVTRGVGDSMALKLAAHDTNVHQRYAPEGADARAVFDAVEGARCDALGAQAMEGVASNLSAMLEDRYHRGNYHEISDQADAPLQDALALLVREKLTGAAPPESAKTLVDLWRPALEGKIGDNLENLAACISDQKGFATAMRDILAQLDMAEELGQEQGESEEERDGESEVDTPDETSGEAGEESAEENATPQESERTGEEESAEDVEDSDYTAEDVREDDSGDSEDSTDGVRVDETSNPVNRASEYRVYTRQFDETVHAEELCDTAELDRLRGFLDRQLAHLQGAVARLANRLQRRLMAQQSRSWDFDQEEGVLDTARLSRVVTDPMQPLAFKIERESEFRDTVVTLLIDNSGSMRGRPITVAATCADILARTLERCHVKVEILGFTTRAWKGGSSRDHWLQHGKKPSPGRLNDLRHIIYKAADAPWRRARRNLGLMMREGLLKENIDGEALQWAHERLIARPEQRRILMVISDGAPVDDATLSVNAGNYLEKHLRSVIAEIEDRSPVELIAIGIGHDVTRYYRRAVTIVDAEELAGAMVNQLADLFEDERDTRGGGQRRGRGIRRAA
;
A
#
# COMPACT_ATOMS: atom_id res chain seq x y z
N MET A 1 -17.40 -53.26 16.43
CA MET A 1 -16.15 -54.04 16.27
C MET A 1 -15.34 -53.36 15.18
N ALA A 2 -14.18 -52.78 15.49
CA ALA A 2 -13.27 -52.29 14.45
C ALA A 2 -12.40 -53.45 13.94
N GLY A 3 -12.05 -53.46 12.66
CA GLY A 3 -11.21 -54.49 12.06
C GLY A 3 -9.72 -54.19 12.22
N ILE A 4 -8.88 -55.23 12.15
CA ILE A 4 -7.43 -55.05 12.07
C ILE A 4 -7.08 -54.58 10.66
N GLY A 5 -7.02 -53.25 10.45
CA GLY A 5 -6.70 -52.66 9.14
C GLY A 5 -6.70 -51.13 9.05
N ASP A 6 -7.47 -50.42 9.88
CA ASP A 6 -7.78 -48.98 9.70
C ASP A 6 -6.59 -47.98 9.85
N ASN A 7 -5.38 -48.45 10.12
CA ASN A 7 -4.23 -47.64 10.56
C ASN A 7 -3.45 -46.91 9.44
N ASN A 8 -4.10 -46.47 8.35
CA ASN A 8 -3.43 -45.68 7.30
C ASN A 8 -4.21 -44.47 6.75
N ARG A 9 -4.94 -43.75 7.61
CA ARG A 9 -5.52 -42.43 7.27
C ARG A 9 -4.63 -41.25 7.67
N LYS A 10 -3.42 -41.16 7.08
CA LYS A 10 -2.50 -40.02 7.33
C LYS A 10 -3.05 -38.66 6.86
N GLY A 11 -3.90 -38.63 5.84
CA GLY A 11 -4.55 -37.40 5.34
C GLY A 11 -5.56 -36.80 6.32
N LYS A 12 -6.64 -37.53 6.66
CA LYS A 12 -7.72 -37.01 7.53
C LYS A 12 -7.31 -36.63 8.97
N LEU A 13 -6.11 -37.03 9.41
CA LEU A 13 -5.54 -36.59 10.69
C LEU A 13 -4.91 -35.18 10.65
N ALA A 14 -4.72 -34.58 9.47
CA ALA A 14 -4.15 -33.24 9.33
C ALA A 14 -5.23 -32.16 9.52
N ASP A 15 -6.31 -32.19 8.72
CA ASP A 15 -7.38 -31.20 8.76
C ASP A 15 -8.06 -31.15 10.14
N THR A 16 -8.34 -32.31 10.72
CA THR A 16 -8.93 -32.42 12.07
C THR A 16 -8.06 -31.82 13.17
N ARG A 17 -6.72 -31.78 13.02
CA ARG A 17 -5.83 -31.07 13.97
C ARG A 17 -5.88 -29.56 13.79
N HIS A 18 -5.90 -29.08 12.55
CA HIS A 18 -6.06 -27.64 12.24
C HIS A 18 -7.43 -27.12 12.72
N GLU A 19 -8.49 -27.88 12.49
CA GLU A 19 -9.84 -27.60 12.99
C GLU A 19 -9.91 -27.61 14.53
N THR A 20 -9.35 -28.63 15.18
CA THR A 20 -9.26 -28.69 16.66
C THR A 20 -8.49 -27.49 17.22
N PHE A 21 -7.38 -27.10 16.58
CA PHE A 21 -6.62 -25.91 16.98
C PHE A 21 -7.45 -24.63 16.83
N ARG A 22 -8.03 -24.38 15.65
CA ARG A 22 -8.87 -23.19 15.39
C ARG A 22 -10.02 -23.08 16.40
N ASN A 23 -10.71 -24.17 16.68
CA ASN A 23 -11.79 -24.23 17.67
C ASN A 23 -11.28 -23.94 19.10
N ALA A 24 -10.11 -24.46 19.49
CA ALA A 24 -9.50 -24.19 20.79
C ALA A 24 -9.04 -22.72 20.94
N VAL A 25 -8.49 -22.10 19.88
CA VAL A 25 -8.15 -20.66 19.90
C VAL A 25 -9.43 -19.83 20.03
N ALA A 26 -10.43 -20.06 19.17
CA ALA A 26 -11.70 -19.33 19.19
C ALA A 26 -12.42 -19.42 20.54
N GLY A 27 -12.50 -20.61 21.13
CA GLY A 27 -13.06 -20.83 22.46
C GLY A 27 -12.28 -20.11 23.58
N THR A 28 -10.95 -20.01 23.45
CA THR A 28 -10.15 -19.26 24.45
C THR A 28 -10.28 -17.75 24.29
N MET A 29 -10.37 -17.24 23.05
CA MET A 29 -10.60 -15.81 22.80
C MET A 29 -11.93 -15.35 23.40
N ARG A 30 -13.02 -16.11 23.22
CA ARG A 30 -14.32 -15.85 23.87
C ARG A 30 -14.21 -15.78 25.38
N ALA A 31 -13.47 -16.73 25.98
CA ALA A 31 -13.28 -16.79 27.43
C ALA A 31 -12.43 -15.63 27.99
N ILE A 32 -11.35 -15.21 27.29
CA ILE A 32 -10.51 -14.08 27.70
C ILE A 32 -11.26 -12.75 27.48
N ALA A 33 -11.95 -12.59 26.35
CA ALA A 33 -12.70 -11.38 26.01
C ALA A 33 -13.98 -11.18 26.85
N GLY A 34 -14.46 -12.23 27.53
CA GLY A 34 -15.76 -12.23 28.21
C GLY A 34 -16.98 -12.23 27.28
N ARG A 35 -16.78 -12.38 25.96
CA ARG A 35 -17.83 -12.28 24.93
C ARG A 35 -18.12 -13.66 24.31
N PRO A 36 -19.30 -14.26 24.53
CA PRO A 36 -19.62 -15.58 23.98
C PRO A 36 -19.80 -15.54 22.45
N ASP A 37 -20.37 -14.45 21.94
CA ASP A 37 -20.77 -14.29 20.53
C ASP A 37 -19.63 -13.83 19.61
N LEU A 38 -18.42 -13.64 20.14
CA LEU A 38 -17.22 -13.25 19.39
C LEU A 38 -16.95 -14.25 18.25
N GLU A 39 -17.02 -13.79 17.00
CA GLU A 39 -16.63 -14.55 15.83
C GLU A 39 -15.11 -14.54 15.67
N VAL A 40 -14.52 -15.70 15.34
CA VAL A 40 -13.07 -15.85 15.15
C VAL A 40 -12.81 -16.57 13.84
N ASN A 41 -12.46 -15.79 12.83
CA ASN A 41 -12.20 -16.24 11.46
C ASN A 41 -10.69 -16.35 11.22
N PHE A 42 -10.26 -17.32 10.42
CA PHE A 42 -8.85 -17.54 10.06
C PHE A 42 -8.65 -17.25 8.58
N THR A 43 -7.73 -16.35 8.26
CA THR A 43 -7.56 -15.79 6.91
C THR A 43 -6.08 -15.63 6.56
N SER A 44 -5.76 -15.57 5.26
CA SER A 44 -4.44 -15.13 4.75
C SER A 44 -4.14 -13.65 5.03
N ASP A 45 -5.19 -12.86 5.28
CA ASP A 45 -5.12 -11.41 5.34
C ASP A 45 -4.52 -10.88 6.64
N ARG A 46 -4.23 -9.57 6.70
CA ARG A 46 -3.70 -8.93 7.91
C ARG A 46 -4.65 -9.15 9.10
N PRO A 47 -4.15 -9.55 10.28
CA PRO A 47 -4.98 -9.74 11.46
C PRO A 47 -5.68 -8.43 11.85
N ALA A 48 -6.96 -8.52 12.20
CA ALA A 48 -7.79 -7.36 12.51
C ALA A 48 -8.93 -7.72 13.47
N LEU A 49 -9.38 -6.75 14.24
CA LEU A 49 -10.55 -6.84 15.11
C LEU A 49 -11.54 -5.75 14.69
N VAL A 50 -12.77 -6.12 14.35
CA VAL A 50 -13.82 -5.21 13.88
C VAL A 50 -15.12 -5.58 14.58
N GLY A 51 -15.54 -4.77 15.56
CA GLY A 51 -16.65 -5.12 16.45
C GLY A 51 -16.38 -6.47 17.15
N ASP A 52 -17.36 -7.35 17.10
CA ASP A 52 -17.28 -8.72 17.63
C ASP A 52 -16.83 -9.77 16.59
N THR A 53 -16.13 -9.34 15.52
CA THR A 53 -15.46 -10.24 14.56
C THR A 53 -13.94 -10.05 14.60
N ALA A 54 -13.22 -11.07 15.06
CA ALA A 54 -11.76 -11.16 15.00
C ALA A 54 -11.29 -11.97 13.78
N ARG A 55 -10.25 -11.48 13.10
CA ARG A 55 -9.53 -12.17 12.01
C ARG A 55 -8.10 -12.50 12.46
N LEU A 56 -7.80 -13.80 12.49
CA LEU A 56 -6.49 -14.36 12.82
C LEU A 56 -5.75 -14.85 11.57
N PRO A 57 -4.40 -14.90 11.59
CA PRO A 57 -3.64 -15.46 10.49
C PRO A 57 -3.90 -16.97 10.38
N GLU A 58 -4.08 -17.49 9.17
CA GLU A 58 -4.21 -18.93 8.96
C GLU A 58 -2.84 -19.64 9.18
N PRO A 59 -2.76 -20.65 10.07
CA PRO A 59 -1.50 -21.34 10.34
C PRO A 59 -1.06 -22.20 9.13
N PRO A 60 0.26 -22.30 8.86
CA PRO A 60 0.76 -23.01 7.68
C PRO A 60 0.43 -24.51 7.74
N ARG A 61 0.21 -25.15 6.57
CA ARG A 61 -0.18 -26.57 6.46
C ARG A 61 0.64 -27.53 7.33
N ARG A 62 1.94 -27.23 7.54
CA ARG A 62 2.80 -27.86 8.56
C ARG A 62 3.07 -26.86 9.69
N VAL A 63 2.22 -26.85 10.71
CA VAL A 63 2.34 -25.94 11.86
C VAL A 63 3.55 -26.31 12.73
N THR A 64 4.40 -25.34 13.06
CA THR A 64 5.44 -25.46 14.09
C THR A 64 4.95 -24.96 15.44
N ALA A 65 5.71 -25.24 16.51
CA ALA A 65 5.41 -24.68 17.84
C ALA A 65 5.47 -23.13 17.86
N LYS A 66 6.31 -22.50 17.02
CA LYS A 66 6.35 -21.04 16.88
C LYS A 66 5.05 -20.52 16.26
N ASP A 67 4.59 -21.13 15.17
CA ASP A 67 3.37 -20.68 14.47
C ASP A 67 2.13 -20.80 15.38
N ILE A 68 2.06 -21.84 16.21
CA ILE A 68 1.04 -21.99 17.26
C ILE A 68 1.11 -20.81 18.24
N ALA A 69 2.28 -20.53 18.81
CA ALA A 69 2.46 -19.49 19.83
C ALA A 69 2.20 -18.08 19.26
N VAL A 70 2.62 -17.80 18.01
CA VAL A 70 2.34 -16.53 17.31
C VAL A 70 0.85 -16.36 17.03
N THR A 71 0.19 -17.39 16.46
CA THR A 71 -1.26 -17.34 16.18
C THR A 71 -2.08 -17.19 17.46
N ARG A 72 -1.64 -17.85 18.54
CA ARG A 72 -2.19 -17.66 19.89
C ARG A 72 -1.98 -16.23 20.40
N GLY A 73 -0.77 -15.69 20.32
CA GLY A 73 -0.46 -14.36 20.85
C GLY A 73 -1.27 -13.25 20.18
N VAL A 74 -1.51 -13.36 18.86
CA VAL A 74 -2.41 -12.44 18.14
C VAL A 74 -3.85 -12.54 18.67
N GLY A 75 -4.37 -13.75 18.87
CA GLY A 75 -5.72 -13.95 19.42
C GLY A 75 -5.84 -13.53 20.89
N ASP A 76 -4.83 -13.81 21.70
CA ASP A 76 -4.78 -13.43 23.11
C ASP A 76 -4.74 -11.90 23.25
N SER A 77 -3.90 -11.20 22.47
CA SER A 77 -3.83 -9.73 22.43
C SER A 77 -5.17 -9.08 22.02
N MET A 78 -5.82 -9.60 20.98
CA MET A 78 -7.16 -9.13 20.57
C MET A 78 -8.23 -9.34 21.65
N ALA A 79 -8.21 -10.51 22.31
CA ALA A 79 -9.16 -10.82 23.38
C ALA A 79 -8.92 -9.99 24.64
N LEU A 80 -7.66 -9.73 25.00
CA LEU A 80 -7.30 -8.82 26.09
C LEU A 80 -7.76 -7.38 25.80
N LYS A 81 -7.60 -6.90 24.56
CA LYS A 81 -8.15 -5.60 24.18
C LYS A 81 -9.68 -5.57 24.33
N LEU A 82 -10.41 -6.59 23.88
CA LEU A 82 -11.87 -6.66 24.07
C LEU A 82 -12.33 -6.65 25.55
N ALA A 83 -11.48 -7.12 26.47
CA ALA A 83 -11.78 -7.22 27.90
C ALA A 83 -11.32 -5.99 28.72
N ALA A 84 -10.22 -5.34 28.34
CA ALA A 84 -9.54 -4.34 29.17
C ALA A 84 -9.57 -2.90 28.61
N HIS A 85 -10.20 -2.67 27.45
CA HIS A 85 -10.21 -1.39 26.74
C HIS A 85 -11.63 -0.83 26.54
N ASP A 86 -11.98 0.20 27.29
CA ASP A 86 -13.14 1.05 27.01
C ASP A 86 -12.80 1.98 25.83
N THR A 87 -13.61 1.91 24.77
CA THR A 87 -13.40 2.70 23.54
C THR A 87 -13.79 4.17 23.72
N ASN A 88 -14.74 4.50 24.59
CA ASN A 88 -15.18 5.87 24.86
C ASN A 88 -14.13 6.62 25.69
N VAL A 89 -13.58 5.97 26.73
CA VAL A 89 -12.44 6.52 27.51
C VAL A 89 -11.26 6.76 26.58
N HIS A 90 -10.93 5.79 25.72
CA HIS A 90 -9.84 5.94 24.76
C HIS A 90 -10.05 7.11 23.78
N GLN A 91 -11.26 7.27 23.25
CA GLN A 91 -11.59 8.38 22.35
C GLN A 91 -11.60 9.75 23.06
N ARG A 92 -11.94 9.82 24.36
CA ARG A 92 -11.99 11.08 25.12
C ARG A 92 -10.60 11.62 25.47
N TYR A 93 -9.63 10.76 25.77
CA TYR A 93 -8.28 11.18 26.21
C TYR A 93 -7.25 11.23 25.08
N ALA A 94 -7.59 10.68 23.91
CA ALA A 94 -6.79 10.69 22.70
C ALA A 94 -6.17 12.07 22.36
N PRO A 95 -4.88 12.11 21.97
CA PRO A 95 -4.31 13.26 21.26
C PRO A 95 -4.97 13.50 19.90
N GLU A 96 -4.94 14.75 19.44
CA GLU A 96 -5.41 15.16 18.11
C GLU A 96 -4.32 14.98 17.04
N GLY A 97 -3.04 15.15 17.39
CA GLY A 97 -1.92 14.97 16.48
C GLY A 97 -1.62 13.49 16.19
N ALA A 98 -1.27 13.19 14.94
CA ALA A 98 -1.14 11.83 14.44
C ALA A 98 0.00 11.04 15.11
N ASP A 99 1.13 11.70 15.38
CA ASP A 99 2.31 11.05 15.95
C ASP A 99 2.08 10.79 17.45
N ALA A 100 1.57 11.79 18.19
CA ALA A 100 1.15 11.61 19.58
C ALA A 100 0.06 10.53 19.72
N ARG A 101 -0.89 10.48 18.77
CA ARG A 101 -1.97 9.49 18.76
C ARG A 101 -1.45 8.07 18.47
N ALA A 102 -0.51 7.91 17.55
CA ALA A 102 0.12 6.62 17.26
C ALA A 102 0.88 6.07 18.49
N VAL A 103 1.58 6.95 19.23
CA VAL A 103 2.23 6.59 20.50
C VAL A 103 1.18 6.19 21.56
N PHE A 104 0.12 6.99 21.73
CA PHE A 104 -0.96 6.72 22.69
C PHE A 104 -1.67 5.38 22.43
N ASP A 105 -2.04 5.10 21.17
CA ASP A 105 -2.69 3.86 20.76
C ASP A 105 -1.77 2.62 20.94
N ALA A 106 -0.47 2.77 20.70
CA ALA A 106 0.51 1.69 20.88
C ALA A 106 0.76 1.36 22.36
N VAL A 107 0.90 2.38 23.22
CA VAL A 107 1.11 2.18 24.66
C VAL A 107 -0.15 1.64 25.35
N GLU A 108 -1.34 2.06 24.94
CA GLU A 108 -2.60 1.46 25.43
C GLU A 108 -2.74 -0.02 25.02
N GLY A 109 -2.29 -0.38 23.80
CA GLY A 109 -2.16 -1.79 23.40
C GLY A 109 -1.22 -2.57 24.32
N ALA A 110 -0.07 -1.98 24.65
CA ALA A 110 0.88 -2.57 25.59
C ALA A 110 0.33 -2.70 27.03
N ARG A 111 -0.55 -1.81 27.48
CA ARG A 111 -1.27 -1.93 28.77
C ARG A 111 -2.21 -3.14 28.78
N CYS A 112 -3.00 -3.31 27.72
CA CYS A 112 -3.92 -4.46 27.58
C CYS A 112 -3.15 -5.79 27.57
N ASP A 113 -2.08 -5.87 26.77
CA ASP A 113 -1.19 -7.04 26.72
C ASP A 113 -0.52 -7.30 28.10
N ALA A 114 -0.10 -6.24 28.81
CA ALA A 114 0.57 -6.36 30.11
C ALA A 114 -0.37 -6.88 31.21
N LEU A 115 -1.62 -6.42 31.28
CA LEU A 115 -2.62 -6.95 32.22
C LEU A 115 -2.83 -8.46 32.04
N GLY A 116 -2.94 -8.92 30.79
CA GLY A 116 -3.05 -10.35 30.49
C GLY A 116 -1.79 -11.13 30.80
N ALA A 117 -0.61 -10.55 30.52
CA ALA A 117 0.68 -11.18 30.82
C ALA A 117 0.94 -11.33 32.33
N GLN A 118 0.56 -10.35 33.15
CA GLN A 118 0.62 -10.44 34.62
C GLN A 118 -0.33 -11.52 35.17
N ALA A 119 -1.52 -11.66 34.60
CA ALA A 119 -2.52 -12.62 35.07
C ALA A 119 -2.28 -14.07 34.59
N MET A 120 -1.65 -14.26 33.43
CA MET A 120 -1.60 -15.56 32.74
C MET A 120 -0.24 -15.81 32.06
N GLU A 121 0.63 -16.60 32.71
CA GLU A 121 1.97 -16.97 32.21
C GLU A 121 1.98 -17.58 30.78
N GLY A 122 0.97 -18.40 30.45
CA GLY A 122 0.80 -18.94 29.10
C GLY A 122 0.49 -17.87 28.05
N VAL A 123 -0.28 -16.84 28.42
CA VAL A 123 -0.56 -15.70 27.55
C VAL A 123 0.67 -14.79 27.45
N ALA A 124 1.40 -14.54 28.54
CA ALA A 124 2.68 -13.84 28.51
C ALA A 124 3.69 -14.48 27.53
N SER A 125 3.71 -15.82 27.50
CA SER A 125 4.53 -16.61 26.57
C SER A 125 4.09 -16.44 25.11
N ASN A 126 2.78 -16.55 24.85
CA ASN A 126 2.20 -16.37 23.50
C ASN A 126 2.41 -14.94 22.97
N LEU A 127 2.15 -13.93 23.79
CA LEU A 127 2.38 -12.51 23.48
C LEU A 127 3.85 -12.24 23.17
N SER A 128 4.77 -12.82 23.94
CA SER A 128 6.21 -12.65 23.70
C SER A 128 6.64 -13.32 22.38
N ALA A 129 6.09 -14.48 22.02
CA ALA A 129 6.31 -15.11 20.72
C ALA A 129 5.73 -14.29 19.55
N MET A 130 4.54 -13.70 19.71
CA MET A 130 3.95 -12.77 18.74
C MET A 130 4.84 -11.53 18.54
N LEU A 131 5.32 -10.92 19.63
CA LEU A 131 6.13 -9.70 19.54
C LEU A 131 7.48 -9.98 18.89
N GLU A 132 8.16 -11.08 19.24
CA GLU A 132 9.38 -11.50 18.55
C GLU A 132 9.15 -11.67 17.04
N ASP A 133 8.08 -12.37 16.64
CA ASP A 133 7.78 -12.55 15.21
C ASP A 133 7.37 -11.25 14.50
N ARG A 134 6.71 -10.32 15.20
CA ARG A 134 6.35 -8.98 14.69
C ARG A 134 7.61 -8.15 14.38
N TYR A 135 8.52 -8.01 15.35
CA TYR A 135 9.73 -7.20 15.18
C TYR A 135 10.77 -7.88 14.30
N HIS A 136 10.84 -9.22 14.27
CA HIS A 136 11.69 -9.94 13.32
C HIS A 136 11.33 -9.64 11.87
N ARG A 137 10.03 -9.60 11.53
CA ARG A 137 9.54 -9.25 10.17
C ARG A 137 9.79 -7.80 9.77
N GLY A 138 10.02 -6.90 10.73
CA GLY A 138 10.25 -5.47 10.48
C GLY A 138 11.72 -5.07 10.33
N ASN A 139 12.67 -6.03 10.39
CA ASN A 139 14.11 -5.81 10.25
C ASN A 139 14.73 -4.76 11.21
N TYR A 140 14.09 -4.46 12.34
CA TYR A 140 14.55 -3.46 13.33
C TYR A 140 15.95 -3.76 13.94
N HIS A 141 16.52 -4.94 13.66
CA HIS A 141 17.88 -5.32 14.04
C HIS A 141 18.98 -4.66 13.20
N GLU A 142 18.66 -4.13 12.01
CA GLU A 142 19.60 -3.44 11.11
C GLU A 142 19.67 -1.92 11.34
N ILE A 143 18.77 -1.36 12.17
CA ILE A 143 18.66 0.10 12.40
C ILE A 143 19.86 0.63 13.20
N SER A 144 20.50 1.68 12.67
CA SER A 144 21.67 2.33 13.30
C SER A 144 21.48 3.79 13.71
N ASP A 145 20.40 4.45 13.28
CA ASP A 145 20.11 5.85 13.59
C ASP A 145 18.74 5.98 14.28
N GLN A 146 18.63 6.96 15.18
CA GLN A 146 17.40 7.24 15.92
C GLN A 146 16.31 7.85 15.02
N ALA A 147 16.69 8.44 13.88
CA ALA A 147 15.75 8.95 12.88
C ALA A 147 14.98 7.84 12.15
N ASP A 148 15.56 6.64 12.01
CA ASP A 148 14.95 5.48 11.33
C ASP A 148 14.21 4.54 12.31
N ALA A 149 14.15 4.92 13.60
CA ALA A 149 13.71 4.09 14.71
C ALA A 149 12.34 4.57 15.25
N PRO A 150 11.20 3.89 14.98
CA PRO A 150 9.87 4.37 15.35
C PRO A 150 9.67 4.54 16.87
N LEU A 151 9.38 5.76 17.31
CA LEU A 151 9.19 6.13 18.72
C LEU A 151 8.05 5.36 19.39
N GLN A 152 6.93 5.15 18.68
CA GLN A 152 5.76 4.45 19.20
C GLN A 152 6.05 2.98 19.54
N ASP A 153 6.83 2.28 18.71
CA ASP A 153 7.25 0.89 18.95
C ASP A 153 8.25 0.82 20.11
N ALA A 154 9.23 1.73 20.13
CA ALA A 154 10.24 1.81 21.18
C ALA A 154 9.63 2.12 22.55
N LEU A 155 8.71 3.10 22.64
CA LEU A 155 8.06 3.46 23.89
C LEU A 155 7.05 2.40 24.35
N ALA A 156 6.26 1.80 23.45
CA ALA A 156 5.35 0.72 23.82
C ALA A 156 6.10 -0.52 24.38
N LEU A 157 7.26 -0.86 23.81
CA LEU A 157 8.13 -1.91 24.35
C LEU A 157 8.74 -1.54 25.71
N LEU A 158 9.18 -0.30 25.89
CA LEU A 158 9.78 0.17 27.14
C LEU A 158 8.72 0.25 28.26
N VAL A 159 7.50 0.71 27.97
CA VAL A 159 6.37 0.64 28.90
C VAL A 159 6.01 -0.83 29.22
N ARG A 160 5.92 -1.72 28.22
CA ARG A 160 5.72 -3.17 28.46
C ARG A 160 6.78 -3.74 29.40
N GLU A 161 8.06 -3.39 29.21
CA GLU A 161 9.15 -3.84 30.08
C GLU A 161 8.94 -3.39 31.54
N LYS A 162 8.57 -2.13 31.77
CA LYS A 162 8.27 -1.61 33.12
C LYS A 162 7.02 -2.26 33.73
N LEU A 163 5.95 -2.46 32.95
CA LEU A 163 4.69 -3.05 33.42
C LEU A 163 4.78 -4.56 33.69
N THR A 164 5.57 -5.32 32.92
CA THR A 164 5.62 -6.79 33.00
C THR A 164 6.90 -7.35 33.64
N GLY A 165 7.95 -6.55 33.75
CA GLY A 165 9.29 -7.02 34.10
C GLY A 165 9.98 -7.89 33.03
N ALA A 166 9.31 -8.14 31.90
CA ALA A 166 9.84 -8.95 30.81
C ALA A 166 10.60 -8.06 29.81
N ALA A 167 11.86 -8.42 29.52
CA ALA A 167 12.71 -7.70 28.57
C ALA A 167 12.05 -7.56 27.16
N PRO A 168 12.53 -6.60 26.34
CA PRO A 168 12.20 -6.51 24.93
C PRO A 168 12.55 -7.81 24.17
N PRO A 169 11.83 -8.14 23.09
CA PRO A 169 12.20 -9.22 22.15
C PRO A 169 13.62 -9.02 21.58
N GLU A 170 14.30 -10.11 21.22
CA GLU A 170 15.68 -10.06 20.72
C GLU A 170 15.76 -9.26 19.41
N SER A 171 14.84 -9.50 18.47
CA SER A 171 14.76 -8.74 17.21
C SER A 171 14.39 -7.25 17.39
N ALA A 172 13.95 -6.85 18.59
CA ALA A 172 13.58 -5.46 18.92
C ALA A 172 14.58 -4.78 19.87
N LYS A 173 15.62 -5.47 20.32
CA LYS A 173 16.51 -4.96 21.36
C LYS A 173 17.28 -3.69 20.92
N THR A 174 17.80 -3.68 19.69
CA THR A 174 18.51 -2.52 19.12
C THR A 174 17.64 -1.26 19.12
N LEU A 175 16.35 -1.39 18.74
CA LEU A 175 15.38 -0.31 18.73
C LEU A 175 15.18 0.31 20.13
N VAL A 176 15.00 -0.53 21.15
CA VAL A 176 14.77 -0.05 22.52
C VAL A 176 16.05 0.52 23.13
N ASP A 177 17.20 -0.16 23.00
CA ASP A 177 18.46 0.29 23.60
C ASP A 177 18.99 1.61 22.98
N LEU A 178 18.58 1.94 21.75
CA LEU A 178 18.85 3.22 21.08
C LEU A 178 18.02 4.38 21.68
N TRP A 179 16.73 4.17 21.94
CA TRP A 179 15.84 5.19 22.51
C TRP A 179 15.92 5.30 24.05
N ARG A 180 16.25 4.20 24.74
CA ARG A 180 16.25 4.10 26.21
C ARG A 180 16.96 5.26 26.92
N PRO A 181 18.19 5.69 26.53
CA PRO A 181 18.88 6.78 27.24
C PRO A 181 18.17 8.13 27.13
N ALA A 182 17.47 8.38 26.01
CA ALA A 182 16.70 9.61 25.80
C ALA A 182 15.33 9.57 26.51
N LEU A 183 14.69 8.41 26.55
CA LEU A 183 13.38 8.23 27.20
C LEU A 183 13.51 8.15 28.73
N GLU A 184 14.35 7.27 29.28
CA GLU A 184 14.49 7.13 30.74
C GLU A 184 15.00 8.43 31.39
N GLY A 185 15.79 9.23 30.68
CA GLY A 185 16.24 10.56 31.13
C GLY A 185 15.21 11.69 31.02
N LYS A 186 14.10 11.50 30.29
CA LYS A 186 13.01 12.49 30.16
C LYS A 186 11.76 12.14 30.97
N ILE A 187 11.34 10.86 30.95
CA ILE A 187 10.02 10.40 31.42
C ILE A 187 10.11 9.31 32.50
N GLY A 188 11.31 9.01 33.02
CA GLY A 188 11.57 7.91 33.96
C GLY A 188 10.58 7.81 35.12
N ASP A 189 10.43 8.88 35.90
CA ASP A 189 9.55 8.94 37.07
C ASP A 189 8.06 8.70 36.71
N ASN A 190 7.63 9.14 35.52
CA ASN A 190 6.26 8.96 35.05
C ASN A 190 5.95 7.53 34.57
N LEU A 191 6.97 6.74 34.20
CA LEU A 191 6.79 5.32 33.90
C LEU A 191 6.44 4.52 35.17
N GLU A 192 6.87 4.96 36.36
CA GLU A 192 6.45 4.36 37.63
C GLU A 192 4.98 4.70 37.95
N ASN A 193 4.54 5.93 37.64
CA ASN A 193 3.12 6.34 37.74
C ASN A 193 2.21 5.50 36.82
N LEU A 194 2.61 5.22 35.57
CA LEU A 194 1.87 4.31 34.68
C LEU A 194 1.67 2.91 35.28
N ALA A 195 2.66 2.38 36.00
CA ALA A 195 2.57 1.07 36.63
C ALA A 195 1.55 1.03 37.77
N ALA A 196 1.40 2.12 38.53
CA ALA A 196 0.36 2.25 39.55
C ALA A 196 -1.06 2.32 38.94
N CYS A 197 -1.20 2.91 37.75
CA CYS A 197 -2.48 3.10 37.06
C CYS A 197 -2.85 1.98 36.07
N ILE A 198 -2.09 0.88 35.95
CA ILE A 198 -2.30 -0.15 34.91
C ILE A 198 -3.76 -0.67 34.79
N SER A 199 -4.46 -0.78 35.91
CA SER A 199 -5.84 -1.28 36.01
C SER A 199 -6.93 -0.20 35.83
N ASP A 200 -6.57 1.08 35.81
CA ASP A 200 -7.48 2.21 35.55
C ASP A 200 -7.09 2.91 34.26
N GLN A 201 -7.88 2.69 33.21
CA GLN A 201 -7.65 3.31 31.91
C GLN A 201 -7.78 4.84 31.93
N LYS A 202 -8.59 5.44 32.82
CA LYS A 202 -8.73 6.91 32.92
C LYS A 202 -7.46 7.54 33.51
N GLY A 203 -6.98 7.01 34.64
CA GLY A 203 -5.73 7.42 35.25
C GLY A 203 -4.52 7.16 34.34
N PHE A 204 -4.45 5.99 33.71
CA PHE A 204 -3.37 5.65 32.77
C PHE A 204 -3.36 6.56 31.53
N ALA A 205 -4.52 6.83 30.93
CA ALA A 205 -4.62 7.74 29.79
C ALA A 205 -4.24 9.19 30.15
N THR A 206 -4.54 9.63 31.37
CA THR A 206 -4.14 10.95 31.88
C THR A 206 -2.61 11.02 32.05
N ALA A 207 -2.00 10.06 32.75
CA ALA A 207 -0.54 9.99 32.91
C ALA A 207 0.21 9.81 31.57
N MET A 208 -0.42 9.19 30.56
CA MET A 208 0.13 9.11 29.21
C MET A 208 0.14 10.47 28.49
N ARG A 209 -0.83 11.35 28.75
CA ARG A 209 -0.83 12.74 28.23
C ARG A 209 0.32 13.56 28.86
N ASP A 210 0.60 13.39 30.15
CA ASP A 210 1.75 14.02 30.82
C ASP A 210 3.09 13.57 30.21
N ILE A 211 3.22 12.28 29.89
CA ILE A 211 4.39 11.72 29.19
C ILE A 211 4.54 12.33 27.79
N LEU A 212 3.46 12.42 27.01
CA LEU A 212 3.48 13.05 25.69
C LEU A 212 3.88 14.53 25.75
N ALA A 213 3.41 15.27 26.75
CA ALA A 213 3.81 16.66 26.98
C ALA A 213 5.33 16.79 27.25
N GLN A 214 5.92 15.87 28.04
CA GLN A 214 7.37 15.83 28.32
C GLN A 214 8.21 15.37 27.12
N LEU A 215 7.62 14.66 26.16
CA LEU A 215 8.25 14.31 24.88
C LEU A 215 8.21 15.45 23.84
N ASP A 216 7.90 16.67 24.28
CA ASP A 216 7.72 17.89 23.46
C ASP A 216 6.51 17.83 22.50
N MET A 217 5.61 16.85 22.67
CA MET A 217 4.40 16.64 21.84
C MET A 217 3.18 17.41 22.37
N ALA A 218 3.39 18.43 23.22
CA ALA A 218 2.32 19.14 23.92
C ALA A 218 1.34 19.88 22.99
N GLU A 219 1.80 20.32 21.82
CA GLU A 219 0.95 20.98 20.79
C GLU A 219 -0.05 20.00 20.13
N GLU A 220 0.13 18.68 20.28
CA GLU A 220 -0.72 17.64 19.68
C GLU A 220 -1.84 17.12 20.60
N LEU A 221 -1.90 17.58 21.86
CA LEU A 221 -2.75 16.97 22.89
C LEU A 221 -4.24 17.38 22.87
N GLY A 222 -4.60 18.45 22.14
CA GLY A 222 -5.96 19.00 22.16
C GLY A 222 -6.34 19.66 23.50
N GLN A 223 -7.45 20.41 23.52
CA GLN A 223 -7.96 21.02 24.76
C GLN A 223 -8.69 20.00 25.64
N GLU A 224 -8.44 20.03 26.94
CA GLU A 224 -9.16 19.21 27.91
C GLU A 224 -10.63 19.64 27.97
N GLN A 225 -11.54 18.73 27.59
CA GLN A 225 -12.95 18.85 27.98
C GLN A 225 -13.08 18.47 29.45
N GLY A 226 -12.73 19.43 30.31
CA GLY A 226 -12.76 19.34 31.77
C GLY A 226 -14.14 18.95 32.30
N GLU A 227 -14.15 18.32 33.47
CA GLU A 227 -15.34 17.66 34.01
C GLU A 227 -16.29 18.68 34.66
N SER A 228 -17.37 19.03 33.95
CA SER A 228 -18.55 19.64 34.54
C SER A 228 -19.56 18.55 34.92
N GLU A 229 -19.45 18.04 36.14
CA GLU A 229 -20.48 17.19 36.73
C GLU A 229 -21.73 18.04 37.03
N GLU A 230 -22.83 17.82 36.29
CA GLU A 230 -24.18 18.11 36.79
C GLU A 230 -25.01 16.82 36.77
N GLU A 231 -25.11 16.19 37.95
CA GLU A 231 -26.13 15.18 38.20
C GLU A 231 -27.53 15.80 38.08
N ARG A 232 -28.36 15.31 37.15
CA ARG A 232 -29.81 15.46 37.21
C ARG A 232 -30.52 14.17 36.82
N ASP A 233 -30.60 13.29 37.81
CA ASP A 233 -31.63 12.26 37.85
C ASP A 233 -33.00 12.91 38.11
N GLY A 234 -34.08 12.39 37.53
CA GLY A 234 -35.40 13.02 37.58
C GLY A 234 -36.38 12.53 36.50
N GLU A 235 -37.35 11.73 36.91
CA GLU A 235 -38.40 11.16 36.06
C GLU A 235 -39.50 12.20 35.68
N SER A 236 -40.22 11.93 34.57
CA SER A 236 -41.64 12.26 34.24
C SER A 236 -42.27 13.55 34.81
N GLU A 237 -42.92 14.43 34.02
CA GLU A 237 -44.15 14.17 33.26
C GLU A 237 -44.48 15.27 32.21
N VAL A 238 -45.59 15.02 31.48
CA VAL A 238 -46.44 15.90 30.63
C VAL A 238 -46.74 17.24 31.37
N ASP A 239 -46.84 18.42 30.74
CA ASP A 239 -47.86 18.84 29.75
C ASP A 239 -47.49 20.13 28.96
N THR A 240 -48.31 20.43 27.96
CA THR A 240 -48.41 21.65 27.15
C THR A 240 -48.69 22.93 27.95
N PRO A 241 -48.54 24.11 27.30
CA PRO A 241 -49.75 24.88 27.06
C PRO A 241 -49.85 25.58 25.69
N ASP A 242 -51.03 25.46 25.08
CA ASP A 242 -51.66 26.44 24.18
C ASP A 242 -51.99 27.76 24.95
N GLU A 243 -52.42 28.90 24.38
CA GLU A 243 -53.01 29.16 23.06
C GLU A 243 -52.79 30.65 22.62
N THR A 244 -52.67 30.85 21.30
CA THR A 244 -53.04 32.01 20.43
C THR A 244 -53.19 33.50 20.86
N SER A 245 -53.06 34.35 19.80
CA SER A 245 -53.70 35.67 19.55
C SER A 245 -53.02 36.97 20.06
N GLY A 246 -52.89 38.04 19.25
CA GLY A 246 -53.14 38.17 17.80
C GLY A 246 -53.04 39.60 17.24
N GLU A 247 -52.92 39.72 15.90
CA GLU A 247 -53.28 40.87 15.02
C GLU A 247 -52.63 42.28 15.22
N ALA A 248 -52.38 43.11 14.19
CA ALA A 248 -52.45 43.00 12.71
C ALA A 248 -51.66 44.13 11.99
N GLY A 249 -51.53 44.05 10.65
CA GLY A 249 -50.93 45.07 9.74
C GLY A 249 -49.56 44.64 9.19
N GLU A 250 -49.43 44.07 7.98
CA GLU A 250 -49.48 44.70 6.63
C GLU A 250 -48.26 45.60 6.34
N GLU A 251 -47.60 45.56 5.17
CA GLU A 251 -48.06 45.21 3.81
C GLU A 251 -46.92 44.62 2.93
N SER A 252 -47.23 43.73 1.95
CA SER A 252 -46.52 43.36 0.69
C SER A 252 -44.96 43.44 0.55
N ALA A 253 -44.21 42.53 -0.11
CA ALA A 253 -44.40 41.24 -0.81
C ALA A 253 -42.95 40.67 -1.08
N GLU A 254 -42.57 39.76 -2.00
CA GLU A 254 -43.21 39.06 -3.13
C GLU A 254 -42.38 37.79 -3.51
N GLU A 255 -43.02 36.60 -3.53
CA GLU A 255 -42.97 35.49 -4.53
C GLU A 255 -41.70 35.08 -5.33
N ASN A 256 -41.50 33.85 -5.84
CA ASN A 256 -42.03 32.46 -5.65
C ASN A 256 -41.17 31.50 -6.53
N ALA A 257 -41.24 30.16 -6.55
CA ALA A 257 -41.72 29.11 -5.64
C ALA A 257 -41.17 27.74 -6.14
N THR A 258 -41.21 26.70 -5.30
CA THR A 258 -41.11 25.29 -5.72
C THR A 258 -42.51 24.65 -5.78
N PRO A 259 -42.85 23.87 -6.82
CA PRO A 259 -44.10 23.09 -6.86
C PRO A 259 -43.94 21.69 -6.24
N GLN A 260 -45.00 21.19 -5.61
CA GLN A 260 -45.20 19.79 -5.21
C GLN A 260 -46.68 19.41 -5.43
N GLU A 261 -47.04 18.15 -5.18
CA GLU A 261 -48.38 17.53 -5.39
C GLU A 261 -48.74 17.23 -6.86
N SER A 262 -49.55 16.21 -7.18
CA SER A 262 -50.45 15.41 -6.33
C SER A 262 -50.35 13.89 -6.56
N GLU A 263 -50.93 13.13 -5.63
CA GLU A 263 -51.13 11.67 -5.73
C GLU A 263 -52.20 11.29 -6.78
N ARG A 264 -52.23 10.00 -7.17
CA ARG A 264 -53.50 9.26 -7.32
C ARG A 264 -53.30 7.74 -7.17
N THR A 265 -54.36 7.09 -6.69
CA THR A 265 -54.42 5.66 -6.35
C THR A 265 -54.52 4.76 -7.58
N GLY A 266 -54.03 3.53 -7.46
CA GLY A 266 -54.03 2.53 -8.54
C GLY A 266 -55.28 1.66 -8.64
N GLU A 267 -55.17 0.60 -9.44
CA GLU A 267 -56.07 -0.56 -9.49
C GLU A 267 -55.24 -1.77 -10.00
N GLU A 268 -55.67 -2.98 -9.67
CA GLU A 268 -54.96 -4.24 -9.97
C GLU A 268 -55.53 -4.92 -11.21
N GLU A 269 -54.69 -5.63 -11.98
CA GLU A 269 -55.15 -6.78 -12.77
C GLU A 269 -53.99 -7.80 -12.93
N SER A 270 -54.33 -9.07 -13.11
CA SER A 270 -53.49 -10.21 -12.69
C SER A 270 -53.10 -11.20 -13.79
N ALA A 271 -51.92 -11.81 -13.60
CA ALA A 271 -51.50 -13.19 -13.97
C ALA A 271 -51.99 -13.86 -15.27
N GLU A 272 -51.04 -14.45 -16.02
CA GLU A 272 -51.00 -15.91 -16.21
C GLU A 272 -49.61 -16.39 -16.70
N ASP A 273 -49.32 -17.68 -16.51
CA ASP A 273 -47.98 -18.28 -16.52
C ASP A 273 -47.42 -18.69 -17.90
N VAL A 274 -46.10 -18.94 -17.96
CA VAL A 274 -45.54 -20.14 -18.63
C VAL A 274 -44.42 -20.75 -17.78
N GLU A 275 -44.41 -22.07 -17.72
CA GLU A 275 -43.70 -22.95 -16.78
C GLU A 275 -42.18 -23.13 -16.98
N ASP A 276 -41.50 -23.44 -15.86
CA ASP A 276 -40.56 -24.54 -15.60
C ASP A 276 -39.34 -24.87 -16.51
N SER A 277 -38.20 -25.10 -15.85
CA SER A 277 -37.37 -26.29 -16.08
C SER A 277 -36.30 -26.43 -14.97
N ASP A 278 -36.70 -26.89 -13.79
CA ASP A 278 -35.73 -27.31 -12.75
C ASP A 278 -34.99 -28.60 -13.19
N TYR A 279 -33.66 -28.56 -13.18
CA TYR A 279 -32.80 -29.71 -13.50
C TYR A 279 -31.75 -29.91 -12.41
N THR A 280 -32.14 -30.71 -11.41
CA THR A 280 -31.22 -31.32 -10.45
C THR A 280 -30.22 -32.26 -11.13
N ALA A 281 -28.99 -32.29 -10.63
CA ALA A 281 -27.89 -33.04 -11.24
C ALA A 281 -27.00 -33.73 -10.17
N GLU A 282 -27.51 -34.82 -9.60
CA GLU A 282 -26.69 -35.81 -8.89
C GLU A 282 -26.63 -37.15 -9.66
N ASP A 283 -25.46 -37.79 -9.60
CA ASP A 283 -25.19 -39.21 -9.85
C ASP A 283 -25.59 -39.84 -11.22
N VAL A 284 -24.68 -39.72 -12.19
CA VAL A 284 -24.23 -40.88 -13.00
C VAL A 284 -22.70 -40.94 -12.93
N ARG A 285 -22.12 -42.15 -12.90
CA ARG A 285 -20.80 -42.42 -12.29
C ARG A 285 -19.75 -42.99 -13.24
N GLU A 286 -18.58 -43.24 -12.63
CA GLU A 286 -17.61 -44.31 -12.90
C GLU A 286 -16.57 -44.10 -14.02
N ASP A 287 -15.38 -43.68 -13.54
CA ASP A 287 -14.09 -44.38 -13.66
C ASP A 287 -13.55 -44.75 -15.06
N ASP A 288 -12.45 -44.07 -15.42
CA ASP A 288 -11.31 -44.76 -16.04
C ASP A 288 -10.00 -44.27 -15.39
N SER A 289 -9.36 -45.14 -14.61
CA SER A 289 -8.17 -44.85 -13.82
C SER A 289 -6.89 -45.14 -14.62
N GLY A 290 -6.53 -44.21 -15.52
CA GLY A 290 -5.33 -44.30 -16.37
C GLY A 290 -4.00 -44.13 -15.61
N ASP A 291 -3.38 -45.24 -15.24
CA ASP A 291 -2.12 -45.31 -14.47
C ASP A 291 -0.86 -44.97 -15.32
N SER A 292 -0.17 -43.88 -14.97
CA SER A 292 1.13 -43.44 -15.52
C SER A 292 1.70 -42.30 -14.66
N GLU A 293 2.99 -42.22 -14.30
CA GLU A 293 4.15 -43.08 -14.57
C GLU A 293 4.99 -43.27 -13.28
N ASP A 294 5.63 -44.44 -13.12
CA ASP A 294 6.77 -44.62 -12.22
C ASP A 294 8.00 -45.05 -13.04
N SER A 295 8.91 -44.12 -13.35
CA SER A 295 10.18 -44.43 -14.01
C SER A 295 11.28 -43.37 -13.88
N THR A 296 12.35 -43.81 -13.22
CA THR A 296 13.77 -43.46 -13.46
C THR A 296 14.35 -42.11 -13.04
N ASP A 297 15.38 -42.21 -12.20
CA ASP A 297 16.43 -41.22 -11.98
C ASP A 297 17.19 -40.84 -13.26
N GLY A 298 17.54 -39.56 -13.37
CA GLY A 298 18.92 -39.13 -13.57
C GLY A 298 19.60 -39.33 -14.94
N VAL A 299 19.46 -38.32 -15.82
CA VAL A 299 20.55 -37.92 -16.71
C VAL A 299 20.78 -36.42 -16.61
N ARG A 300 21.98 -35.99 -16.17
CA ARG A 300 22.47 -34.63 -16.41
C ARG A 300 23.07 -34.59 -17.82
N VAL A 301 22.40 -33.89 -18.74
CA VAL A 301 23.02 -33.50 -20.02
C VAL A 301 23.60 -32.11 -19.88
N ASP A 302 24.89 -31.97 -20.20
CA ASP A 302 25.63 -30.72 -20.18
C ASP A 302 25.69 -30.15 -21.60
N GLU A 303 24.79 -29.21 -21.93
CA GLU A 303 24.80 -28.51 -23.22
C GLU A 303 25.40 -27.11 -23.09
N THR A 304 26.68 -27.01 -23.41
CA THR A 304 27.36 -25.74 -23.66
C THR A 304 27.10 -25.26 -25.09
N SER A 305 27.26 -23.95 -25.31
CA SER A 305 27.28 -23.25 -26.61
C SER A 305 25.96 -23.11 -27.41
N ASN A 306 25.12 -22.14 -27.01
CA ASN A 306 24.63 -21.13 -27.98
C ASN A 306 24.12 -19.83 -27.31
N PRO A 307 24.86 -18.71 -27.41
CA PRO A 307 24.44 -17.43 -26.83
C PRO A 307 23.76 -16.52 -27.86
N VAL A 308 22.49 -16.79 -28.19
CA VAL A 308 21.49 -15.85 -28.78
C VAL A 308 20.11 -16.55 -28.76
N ASN A 309 19.01 -15.78 -28.66
CA ASN A 309 17.62 -16.26 -28.69
C ASN A 309 17.20 -17.28 -27.61
N ARG A 310 17.27 -16.87 -26.34
CA ARG A 310 16.16 -17.16 -25.41
C ARG A 310 15.06 -16.11 -25.62
N ALA A 311 14.33 -16.25 -26.72
CA ALA A 311 13.04 -15.57 -26.84
C ALA A 311 12.08 -16.19 -25.81
N SER A 312 11.24 -15.37 -25.19
CA SER A 312 10.23 -15.89 -24.23
C SER A 312 9.30 -16.88 -24.93
N GLU A 313 8.84 -17.91 -24.21
CA GLU A 313 7.84 -18.87 -24.70
C GLU A 313 6.47 -18.21 -24.98
N TYR A 314 6.34 -16.92 -24.67
CA TYR A 314 5.16 -16.12 -24.90
C TYR A 314 4.90 -15.84 -26.39
N ARG A 315 3.64 -16.03 -26.75
CA ARG A 315 3.04 -15.82 -28.07
C ARG A 315 1.71 -15.08 -27.92
N VAL A 316 1.42 -14.23 -28.89
CA VAL A 316 0.10 -13.63 -29.12
C VAL A 316 -0.62 -14.40 -30.22
N TYR A 317 -1.91 -14.72 -30.04
CA TYR A 317 -2.71 -15.38 -31.08
C TYR A 317 -3.00 -14.45 -32.26
N THR A 318 -3.50 -13.24 -31.98
CA THR A 318 -3.71 -12.15 -32.94
C THR A 318 -3.62 -10.80 -32.23
N ARG A 319 -3.21 -9.75 -32.95
CA ARG A 319 -3.28 -8.35 -32.52
C ARG A 319 -4.42 -7.56 -33.16
N GLN A 320 -5.22 -8.22 -34.01
CA GLN A 320 -6.24 -7.55 -34.85
C GLN A 320 -7.33 -6.82 -34.06
N PHE A 321 -7.55 -7.22 -32.80
CA PHE A 321 -8.62 -6.71 -31.94
C PHE A 321 -8.09 -5.94 -30.73
N ASP A 322 -6.76 -5.73 -30.64
CA ASP A 322 -6.13 -4.86 -29.66
C ASP A 322 -6.40 -3.39 -30.02
N GLU A 323 -6.72 -2.55 -29.04
CA GLU A 323 -6.97 -1.12 -29.25
C GLU A 323 -6.09 -0.23 -28.36
N THR A 324 -5.59 0.87 -28.92
CA THR A 324 -4.99 1.98 -28.16
C THR A 324 -5.83 3.22 -28.40
N VAL A 325 -6.43 3.77 -27.35
CA VAL A 325 -7.46 4.81 -27.42
C VAL A 325 -7.18 5.94 -26.44
N HIS A 326 -7.56 7.17 -26.78
CA HIS A 326 -7.58 8.27 -25.83
C HIS A 326 -8.81 8.21 -24.92
N ALA A 327 -8.67 8.72 -23.69
CA ALA A 327 -9.78 8.77 -22.74
C ALA A 327 -11.01 9.56 -23.26
N GLU A 328 -10.76 10.56 -24.11
CA GLU A 328 -11.76 11.40 -24.79
C GLU A 328 -12.59 10.63 -25.86
N GLU A 329 -12.14 9.44 -26.29
CA GLU A 329 -12.86 8.58 -27.24
C GLU A 329 -13.78 7.57 -26.54
N LEU A 330 -13.48 7.23 -25.28
CA LEU A 330 -14.22 6.22 -24.52
C LEU A 330 -15.47 6.76 -23.82
N CYS A 331 -15.52 8.06 -23.53
CA CYS A 331 -16.45 8.68 -22.59
C CYS A 331 -16.74 10.13 -22.99
N ASP A 332 -17.99 10.58 -22.92
CA ASP A 332 -18.35 11.94 -23.35
C ASP A 332 -17.88 13.02 -22.37
N THR A 333 -17.85 14.27 -22.82
CA THR A 333 -17.30 15.39 -22.01
C THR A 333 -18.10 15.67 -20.72
N ALA A 334 -19.40 15.40 -20.69
CA ALA A 334 -20.24 15.63 -19.52
C ALA A 334 -20.14 14.47 -18.51
N GLU A 335 -20.05 13.23 -18.99
CA GLU A 335 -19.72 12.07 -18.17
C GLU A 335 -18.31 12.21 -17.58
N LEU A 336 -17.31 12.61 -18.38
CA LEU A 336 -15.95 12.90 -17.90
C LEU A 336 -15.90 14.01 -16.84
N ASP A 337 -16.64 15.12 -17.00
CA ASP A 337 -16.71 16.17 -15.98
C ASP A 337 -17.41 15.68 -14.69
N ARG A 338 -18.47 14.86 -14.80
CA ARG A 338 -19.14 14.25 -13.64
C ARG A 338 -18.22 13.30 -12.88
N LEU A 339 -17.53 12.41 -13.59
CA LEU A 339 -16.57 11.47 -13.01
C LEU A 339 -15.37 12.21 -12.41
N ARG A 340 -14.90 13.28 -13.06
CA ARG A 340 -13.85 14.14 -12.51
C ARG A 340 -14.30 14.84 -11.22
N GLY A 341 -15.57 15.28 -11.13
CA GLY A 341 -16.17 15.82 -9.92
C GLY A 341 -16.34 14.81 -8.77
N PHE A 342 -16.24 13.50 -9.03
CA PHE A 342 -16.07 12.49 -7.97
C PHE A 342 -14.62 12.44 -7.49
N LEU A 343 -13.64 12.32 -8.40
CA LEU A 343 -12.21 12.30 -8.07
C LEU A 343 -11.75 13.59 -7.35
N ASP A 344 -12.30 14.76 -7.73
CA ASP A 344 -12.00 16.04 -7.08
C ASP A 344 -12.46 16.11 -5.61
N ARG A 345 -13.53 15.40 -5.24
CA ARG A 345 -14.00 15.33 -3.84
C ARG A 345 -13.07 14.46 -2.98
N GLN A 346 -12.54 13.36 -3.54
CA GLN A 346 -11.51 12.55 -2.87
C GLN A 346 -10.20 13.34 -2.70
N LEU A 347 -9.77 14.05 -3.76
CA LEU A 347 -8.61 14.94 -3.75
C LEU A 347 -8.73 16.12 -2.77
N ALA A 348 -9.94 16.50 -2.33
CA ALA A 348 -10.17 17.67 -1.48
C ALA A 348 -9.54 17.52 -0.08
N HIS A 349 -9.66 16.35 0.55
CA HIS A 349 -9.05 16.06 1.85
C HIS A 349 -7.50 16.13 1.77
N LEU A 350 -6.96 15.59 0.67
CA LEU A 350 -5.54 15.37 0.47
C LEU A 350 -4.74 16.63 0.07
N GLN A 351 -5.40 17.77 -0.22
CA GLN A 351 -4.72 18.96 -0.75
C GLN A 351 -3.58 19.47 0.15
N GLY A 352 -3.74 19.40 1.48
CA GLY A 352 -2.71 19.82 2.44
C GLY A 352 -1.47 18.91 2.44
N ALA A 353 -1.65 17.59 2.40
CA ALA A 353 -0.56 16.63 2.25
C ALA A 353 0.18 16.82 0.93
N VAL A 354 -0.57 16.98 -0.17
CA VAL A 354 -0.02 17.16 -1.52
C VAL A 354 0.75 18.47 -1.67
N ALA A 355 0.27 19.57 -1.08
CA ALA A 355 1.02 20.83 -1.07
C ALA A 355 2.36 20.71 -0.31
N ARG A 356 2.38 19.96 0.81
CA ARG A 356 3.62 19.67 1.56
C ARG A 356 4.58 18.80 0.74
N LEU A 357 4.12 17.69 0.14
CA LEU A 357 4.92 16.86 -0.77
C LEU A 357 5.49 17.68 -1.94
N ALA A 358 4.63 18.43 -2.63
CA ALA A 358 5.04 19.18 -3.82
C ALA A 358 6.09 20.23 -3.49
N ASN A 359 5.97 20.91 -2.34
CA ASN A 359 6.97 21.87 -1.86
C ASN A 359 8.23 21.22 -1.25
N ARG A 360 8.19 19.94 -0.83
CA ARG A 360 9.39 19.21 -0.35
C ARG A 360 10.17 18.64 -1.54
N LEU A 361 9.50 18.01 -2.50
CA LEU A 361 10.11 17.49 -3.73
C LEU A 361 10.65 18.62 -4.61
N GLN A 362 9.88 19.69 -4.84
CA GLN A 362 10.37 20.88 -5.54
C GLN A 362 11.63 21.46 -4.89
N ARG A 363 11.75 21.43 -3.56
CA ARG A 363 12.97 21.90 -2.86
C ARG A 363 14.17 20.97 -3.05
N ARG A 364 14.02 19.64 -2.99
CA ARG A 364 15.13 18.71 -3.33
C ARG A 364 15.58 18.92 -4.79
N LEU A 365 14.64 18.97 -5.74
CA LEU A 365 14.98 19.17 -7.15
C LEU A 365 15.61 20.54 -7.43
N MET A 366 15.13 21.61 -6.78
CA MET A 366 15.76 22.94 -6.90
C MET A 366 17.14 23.00 -6.22
N ALA A 367 17.42 22.17 -5.21
CA ALA A 367 18.74 22.06 -4.60
C ALA A 367 19.73 21.28 -5.52
N GLN A 368 19.27 20.23 -6.20
CA GLN A 368 20.05 19.54 -7.24
C GLN A 368 20.29 20.42 -8.48
N GLN A 369 19.36 21.33 -8.79
CA GLN A 369 19.52 22.39 -9.80
C GLN A 369 20.42 23.55 -9.33
N SER A 370 21.09 23.45 -8.17
CA SER A 370 22.04 24.47 -7.74
C SER A 370 23.23 24.54 -8.71
N ARG A 371 23.54 25.78 -9.14
CA ARG A 371 24.50 26.06 -10.21
C ARG A 371 25.91 25.69 -9.78
N SER A 372 26.44 24.59 -10.30
CA SER A 372 27.84 24.23 -10.11
C SER A 372 28.72 25.06 -11.06
N TRP A 373 29.89 25.46 -10.56
CA TRP A 373 30.87 26.25 -11.30
C TRP A 373 32.16 25.47 -11.39
N ASP A 374 32.62 25.20 -12.62
CA ASP A 374 33.99 24.76 -12.84
C ASP A 374 34.90 25.99 -12.71
N PHE A 375 35.81 25.97 -11.74
CA PHE A 375 36.80 27.02 -11.49
C PHE A 375 38.12 26.71 -12.18
N ASP A 376 39.06 27.66 -12.13
CA ASP A 376 40.41 27.53 -12.70
C ASP A 376 40.38 27.13 -14.19
N GLN A 377 39.50 27.78 -14.98
CA GLN A 377 39.35 27.56 -16.42
C GLN A 377 40.22 28.55 -17.24
N GLU A 378 40.55 28.16 -18.47
CA GLU A 378 41.31 28.99 -19.43
C GLU A 378 40.43 30.08 -20.10
N GLU A 379 39.12 29.83 -20.20
CA GLU A 379 38.12 30.78 -20.73
C GLU A 379 36.81 30.71 -19.93
N GLY A 380 35.89 31.66 -20.16
CA GLY A 380 34.56 31.71 -19.52
C GLY A 380 34.27 33.04 -18.82
N VAL A 381 33.52 32.99 -17.72
CA VAL A 381 33.20 34.15 -16.88
C VAL A 381 34.36 34.41 -15.92
N LEU A 382 34.77 35.68 -15.76
CA LEU A 382 35.89 36.03 -14.88
C LEU A 382 35.57 35.77 -13.40
N ASP A 383 36.41 35.01 -12.69
CA ASP A 383 36.28 34.80 -11.25
C ASP A 383 36.98 35.93 -10.48
N THR A 384 36.22 36.98 -10.15
CA THR A 384 36.72 38.19 -9.48
C THR A 384 37.41 37.91 -8.14
N ALA A 385 37.10 36.79 -7.47
CA ALA A 385 37.76 36.37 -6.24
C ALA A 385 39.19 35.85 -6.46
N ARG A 386 39.50 35.31 -7.64
CA ARG A 386 40.82 34.76 -8.02
C ARG A 386 41.66 35.71 -8.84
N LEU A 387 41.14 36.88 -9.22
CA LEU A 387 41.81 37.86 -10.08
C LEU A 387 43.20 38.27 -9.58
N SER A 388 43.45 38.21 -8.27
CA SER A 388 44.76 38.43 -7.65
C SER A 388 45.83 37.44 -8.12
N ARG A 389 45.50 36.17 -8.41
CA ARG A 389 46.45 35.17 -8.93
C ARG A 389 47.11 35.61 -10.23
N VAL A 390 46.38 36.31 -11.10
CA VAL A 390 46.91 36.83 -12.38
C VAL A 390 48.13 37.75 -12.16
N VAL A 391 48.24 38.36 -10.98
CA VAL A 391 49.37 39.22 -10.58
C VAL A 391 50.35 38.50 -9.64
N THR A 392 49.87 37.62 -8.74
CA THR A 392 50.72 37.00 -7.71
C THR A 392 51.31 35.63 -8.08
N ASP A 393 50.70 34.90 -9.02
CA ASP A 393 51.19 33.61 -9.52
C ASP A 393 51.06 33.54 -11.06
N PRO A 394 52.00 34.14 -11.81
CA PRO A 394 51.97 34.17 -13.27
C PRO A 394 52.11 32.80 -13.95
N MET A 395 52.39 31.72 -13.20
CA MET A 395 52.54 30.36 -13.73
C MET A 395 51.22 29.58 -13.73
N GLN A 396 50.19 30.06 -13.01
CA GLN A 396 48.83 29.50 -13.03
C GLN A 396 47.76 30.60 -13.09
N PRO A 397 47.68 31.40 -14.17
CA PRO A 397 46.77 32.54 -14.31
C PRO A 397 45.30 32.14 -14.62
N LEU A 398 44.89 30.93 -14.23
CA LEU A 398 43.55 30.37 -14.46
C LEU A 398 42.51 31.12 -13.62
N ALA A 399 41.98 32.20 -14.19
CA ALA A 399 41.10 33.17 -13.52
C ALA A 399 39.66 33.18 -14.04
N PHE A 400 39.30 32.25 -14.93
CA PHE A 400 37.93 32.09 -15.40
C PHE A 400 37.22 30.93 -14.68
N LYS A 401 35.89 30.97 -14.75
CA LYS A 401 34.99 29.92 -14.32
C LYS A 401 33.85 29.76 -15.34
N ILE A 402 33.38 28.55 -15.49
CA ILE A 402 32.26 28.21 -16.39
C ILE A 402 31.11 27.71 -15.51
N GLU A 403 29.90 28.21 -15.78
CA GLU A 403 28.68 27.69 -15.17
C GLU A 403 28.32 26.38 -15.87
N ARG A 404 28.23 25.27 -15.12
CA ARG A 404 27.74 24.01 -15.69
C ARG A 404 26.22 24.11 -15.88
N GLU A 405 25.77 23.78 -17.08
CA GLU A 405 24.36 23.47 -17.28
C GLU A 405 24.02 22.14 -16.57
N SER A 406 22.90 22.13 -15.84
CA SER A 406 22.43 20.92 -15.13
C SER A 406 21.69 20.01 -16.10
N GLU A 407 22.20 18.78 -16.30
CA GLU A 407 21.62 17.74 -17.18
C GLU A 407 20.16 17.37 -16.81
N PHE A 408 19.72 17.69 -15.57
CA PHE A 408 18.43 17.32 -15.00
C PHE A 408 17.20 17.68 -15.86
N ARG A 409 17.32 18.69 -16.74
CA ARG A 409 16.20 19.25 -17.52
C ARG A 409 15.59 18.30 -18.55
N ASP A 410 16.26 17.21 -18.91
CA ASP A 410 15.85 16.31 -19.99
C ASP A 410 15.32 14.96 -19.47
N THR A 411 14.33 15.03 -18.57
CA THR A 411 13.71 13.87 -17.91
C THR A 411 12.23 13.72 -18.29
N VAL A 412 11.82 12.49 -18.60
CA VAL A 412 10.42 12.08 -18.81
C VAL A 412 10.05 10.90 -17.91
N VAL A 413 8.85 10.98 -17.33
CA VAL A 413 8.24 9.95 -16.47
C VAL A 413 6.97 9.43 -17.16
N THR A 414 6.80 8.11 -17.25
CA THR A 414 5.55 7.48 -17.70
C THR A 414 4.91 6.75 -16.52
N LEU A 415 3.68 7.12 -16.19
CA LEU A 415 2.85 6.41 -15.22
C LEU A 415 2.00 5.38 -15.98
N LEU A 416 2.22 4.09 -15.75
CA LEU A 416 1.42 3.00 -16.30
C LEU A 416 0.52 2.43 -15.20
N ILE A 417 -0.80 2.59 -15.35
CA ILE A 417 -1.78 2.30 -14.30
C ILE A 417 -2.61 1.08 -14.68
N ASP A 418 -2.69 0.11 -13.80
CA ASP A 418 -3.53 -1.06 -13.97
C ASP A 418 -5.01 -0.66 -13.89
N ASN A 419 -5.78 -1.12 -14.86
CA ASN A 419 -7.23 -1.00 -14.91
C ASN A 419 -7.87 -2.41 -14.84
N SER A 420 -7.29 -3.29 -14.02
CA SER A 420 -7.81 -4.60 -13.59
C SER A 420 -9.10 -4.49 -12.78
N GLY A 421 -9.84 -5.60 -12.72
CA GLY A 421 -11.09 -5.73 -11.96
C GLY A 421 -10.88 -5.87 -10.46
N SER A 422 -9.68 -6.21 -10.01
CA SER A 422 -9.28 -6.20 -8.60
C SER A 422 -9.03 -4.76 -8.10
N MET A 423 -8.64 -3.83 -8.98
CA MET A 423 -8.47 -2.41 -8.65
C MET A 423 -9.79 -1.68 -8.29
N ARG A 424 -10.97 -2.32 -8.43
CA ARG A 424 -12.28 -1.68 -8.21
C ARG A 424 -12.43 -1.04 -6.82
N GLY A 425 -13.05 0.14 -6.76
CA GLY A 425 -13.35 0.83 -5.51
C GLY A 425 -12.17 1.66 -5.01
N ARG A 426 -11.64 1.34 -3.82
CA ARG A 426 -10.55 2.13 -3.20
C ARG A 426 -9.24 2.09 -4.01
N PRO A 427 -8.73 0.94 -4.54
CA PRO A 427 -7.42 0.91 -5.17
C PRO A 427 -7.30 1.81 -6.41
N ILE A 428 -8.29 1.79 -7.31
CA ILE A 428 -8.32 2.69 -8.49
C ILE A 428 -8.50 4.16 -8.09
N THR A 429 -9.22 4.44 -6.99
CA THR A 429 -9.37 5.79 -6.44
C THR A 429 -8.04 6.31 -5.91
N VAL A 430 -7.28 5.46 -5.21
CA VAL A 430 -5.90 5.75 -4.80
C VAL A 430 -5.03 5.96 -6.04
N ALA A 431 -5.01 5.03 -7.00
CA ALA A 431 -4.19 5.13 -8.22
C ALA A 431 -4.43 6.43 -9.02
N ALA A 432 -5.69 6.78 -9.27
CA ALA A 432 -6.08 8.01 -9.98
C ALA A 432 -5.63 9.26 -9.22
N THR A 433 -5.74 9.23 -7.90
CA THR A 433 -5.29 10.30 -7.00
C THR A 433 -3.77 10.44 -7.01
N CYS A 434 -3.02 9.34 -6.87
CA CYS A 434 -1.56 9.29 -6.99
C CYS A 434 -1.09 9.84 -8.33
N ALA A 435 -1.74 9.45 -9.44
CA ALA A 435 -1.40 9.91 -10.78
C ALA A 435 -1.62 11.43 -10.98
N ASP A 436 -2.72 11.99 -10.46
CA ASP A 436 -2.95 13.44 -10.46
C ASP A 436 -1.87 14.17 -9.65
N ILE A 437 -1.60 13.70 -8.43
CA ILE A 437 -0.60 14.26 -7.51
C ILE A 437 0.79 14.28 -8.14
N LEU A 438 1.22 13.15 -8.71
CA LEU A 438 2.53 13.00 -9.33
C LEU A 438 2.66 13.88 -10.57
N ALA A 439 1.73 13.80 -11.51
CA ALA A 439 1.78 14.59 -12.74
C ALA A 439 1.77 16.10 -12.44
N ARG A 440 0.90 16.55 -11.53
CA ARG A 440 0.81 17.95 -11.09
C ARG A 440 2.07 18.44 -10.35
N THR A 441 2.79 17.54 -9.68
CA THR A 441 4.03 17.89 -8.95
C THR A 441 5.24 17.91 -9.87
N LEU A 442 5.38 16.90 -10.74
CA LEU A 442 6.50 16.74 -11.67
C LEU A 442 6.47 17.81 -12.78
N GLU A 443 5.29 18.16 -13.33
CA GLU A 443 5.19 19.27 -14.29
C GLU A 443 5.58 20.62 -13.68
N ARG A 444 5.30 20.87 -12.38
CA ARG A 444 5.78 22.07 -11.67
C ARG A 444 7.31 22.10 -11.53
N CYS A 445 7.95 20.94 -11.65
CA CYS A 445 9.41 20.79 -11.64
C CYS A 445 9.99 20.70 -13.07
N HIS A 446 9.18 20.96 -14.10
CA HIS A 446 9.51 20.90 -15.54
C HIS A 446 9.84 19.48 -16.07
N VAL A 447 9.53 18.43 -15.32
CA VAL A 447 9.62 17.03 -15.78
C VAL A 447 8.38 16.70 -16.60
N LYS A 448 8.55 16.10 -17.79
CA LYS A 448 7.40 15.67 -18.61
C LYS A 448 6.78 14.40 -18.05
N VAL A 449 5.45 14.31 -18.10
CA VAL A 449 4.71 13.15 -17.56
C VAL A 449 3.70 12.61 -18.55
N GLU A 450 3.82 11.34 -18.91
CA GLU A 450 2.79 10.57 -19.62
C GLU A 450 1.98 9.75 -18.60
N ILE A 451 0.66 9.60 -18.83
CA ILE A 451 -0.24 8.80 -17.98
C ILE A 451 -1.02 7.84 -18.88
N LEU A 452 -0.78 6.56 -18.68
CA LEU A 452 -1.30 5.43 -19.43
C LEU A 452 -2.13 4.51 -18.53
N GLY A 453 -3.12 3.85 -19.11
CA GLY A 453 -3.88 2.76 -18.49
C GLY A 453 -3.82 1.49 -19.33
N PHE A 454 -3.95 0.32 -18.69
CA PHE A 454 -4.07 -0.95 -19.40
C PHE A 454 -5.13 -1.85 -18.78
N THR A 455 -5.90 -2.52 -19.64
CA THR A 455 -6.93 -3.50 -19.27
C THR A 455 -7.25 -4.36 -20.50
N THR A 456 -8.18 -5.31 -20.40
CA THR A 456 -8.75 -6.00 -21.54
C THR A 456 -10.03 -5.32 -22.05
N ARG A 457 -10.32 -5.48 -23.35
CA ARG A 457 -11.52 -4.94 -23.98
C ARG A 457 -12.78 -5.65 -23.47
N ALA A 458 -12.69 -6.96 -23.25
CA ALA A 458 -13.78 -7.82 -22.78
C ALA A 458 -13.31 -8.80 -21.70
N TRP A 459 -14.27 -9.36 -20.95
CA TRP A 459 -14.01 -10.48 -20.05
C TRP A 459 -13.86 -11.79 -20.83
N LYS A 460 -12.96 -12.65 -20.37
CA LYS A 460 -12.78 -14.04 -20.80
C LYS A 460 -12.59 -14.20 -22.31
N GLY A 461 -11.80 -13.32 -22.93
CA GLY A 461 -11.19 -13.55 -24.25
C GLY A 461 -11.70 -12.74 -25.44
N GLY A 462 -12.87 -12.11 -25.35
CA GLY A 462 -13.38 -11.24 -26.42
C GLY A 462 -13.29 -11.80 -27.85
N SER A 463 -12.97 -10.92 -28.79
CA SER A 463 -12.96 -11.22 -30.24
C SER A 463 -11.83 -12.19 -30.63
N SER A 464 -10.68 -12.09 -29.98
CA SER A 464 -9.51 -12.96 -30.19
C SER A 464 -9.82 -14.42 -29.85
N ARG A 465 -10.53 -14.67 -28.74
CA ARG A 465 -11.00 -16.01 -28.38
C ARG A 465 -12.06 -16.52 -29.35
N ASP A 466 -13.05 -15.71 -29.71
CA ASP A 466 -14.09 -16.14 -30.66
C ASP A 466 -13.49 -16.49 -32.03
N HIS A 467 -12.54 -15.70 -32.51
CA HIS A 467 -11.79 -15.99 -33.73
C HIS A 467 -11.00 -17.31 -33.62
N TRP A 468 -10.39 -17.61 -32.47
CA TRP A 468 -9.71 -18.90 -32.23
C TRP A 468 -10.68 -20.09 -32.17
N LEU A 469 -11.84 -19.92 -31.54
CA LEU A 469 -12.91 -20.93 -31.48
C LEU A 469 -13.42 -21.26 -32.88
N GLN A 470 -13.67 -20.25 -33.71
CA GLN A 470 -14.12 -20.40 -35.10
C GLN A 470 -13.05 -21.04 -36.01
N HIS A 471 -11.78 -20.72 -35.81
CA HIS A 471 -10.65 -21.26 -36.61
C HIS A 471 -10.10 -22.59 -36.09
N GLY A 472 -10.96 -23.44 -35.51
CA GLY A 472 -10.66 -24.84 -35.20
C GLY A 472 -9.78 -25.07 -33.97
N LYS A 473 -9.75 -24.13 -33.01
CA LYS A 473 -9.13 -24.31 -31.67
C LYS A 473 -7.70 -24.88 -31.69
N LYS A 474 -6.82 -24.31 -32.52
CA LYS A 474 -5.42 -24.75 -32.62
C LYS A 474 -4.73 -24.77 -31.25
N PRO A 475 -4.00 -25.84 -30.87
CA PRO A 475 -3.36 -25.95 -29.57
C PRO A 475 -2.27 -24.88 -29.37
N SER A 476 -2.01 -24.54 -28.11
CA SER A 476 -1.04 -23.51 -27.70
C SER A 476 -1.18 -22.19 -28.48
N PRO A 477 -2.35 -21.54 -28.47
CA PRO A 477 -2.57 -20.29 -29.22
C PRO A 477 -1.78 -19.11 -28.67
N GLY A 478 -1.38 -19.17 -27.39
CA GLY A 478 -0.84 -18.04 -26.64
C GLY A 478 -1.94 -17.15 -26.05
N ARG A 479 -1.74 -15.83 -26.00
CA ARG A 479 -2.78 -14.89 -25.53
C ARG A 479 -4.06 -15.02 -26.35
N LEU A 480 -5.20 -15.08 -25.66
CA LEU A 480 -6.53 -15.15 -26.27
C LEU A 480 -7.46 -13.96 -25.99
N ASN A 481 -7.10 -12.94 -25.18
CA ASN A 481 -7.96 -11.79 -24.92
C ASN A 481 -7.49 -10.49 -25.59
N ASP A 482 -8.45 -9.66 -26.01
CA ASP A 482 -8.27 -8.37 -26.69
C ASP A 482 -7.71 -7.32 -25.72
N LEU A 483 -6.56 -6.69 -26.04
CA LEU A 483 -5.99 -5.62 -25.20
C LEU A 483 -6.70 -4.28 -25.39
N ARG A 484 -6.83 -3.51 -24.30
CA ARG A 484 -7.25 -2.10 -24.31
C ARG A 484 -6.20 -1.27 -23.58
N HIS A 485 -5.45 -0.49 -24.36
CA HIS A 485 -4.48 0.48 -23.87
C HIS A 485 -5.07 1.88 -23.93
N ILE A 486 -4.95 2.66 -22.84
CA ILE A 486 -5.65 3.93 -22.65
C ILE A 486 -4.62 5.05 -22.47
N ILE A 487 -4.72 6.12 -23.28
CA ILE A 487 -3.90 7.31 -23.11
C ILE A 487 -4.74 8.39 -22.41
N TYR A 488 -4.57 8.50 -21.09
CA TYR A 488 -5.20 9.56 -20.30
C TYR A 488 -4.54 10.93 -20.55
N LYS A 489 -3.20 10.94 -20.61
CA LYS A 489 -2.36 12.13 -20.85
C LYS A 489 -1.11 11.74 -21.63
N ALA A 490 -0.90 12.31 -22.81
CA ALA A 490 0.37 12.16 -23.54
C ALA A 490 1.49 13.01 -22.91
N ALA A 491 2.75 12.59 -23.06
CA ALA A 491 3.93 13.24 -22.45
C ALA A 491 3.99 14.78 -22.63
N ASP A 492 3.74 15.27 -23.85
CA ASP A 492 3.80 16.71 -24.19
C ASP A 492 2.46 17.45 -24.00
N ALA A 493 1.38 16.77 -23.59
CA ALA A 493 0.10 17.40 -23.33
C ALA A 493 0.02 17.87 -21.86
N PRO A 494 -0.18 19.17 -21.55
CA PRO A 494 -0.10 19.68 -20.17
C PRO A 494 -1.24 19.13 -19.30
N TRP A 495 -0.96 18.86 -18.01
CA TRP A 495 -1.92 18.30 -17.04
C TRP A 495 -3.26 19.05 -17.04
N ARG A 496 -3.25 20.38 -17.18
CA ARG A 496 -4.48 21.21 -17.21
C ARG A 496 -5.47 20.80 -18.31
N ARG A 497 -5.01 20.27 -19.44
CA ARG A 497 -5.87 19.75 -20.53
C ARG A 497 -6.37 18.35 -20.21
N ALA A 498 -5.48 17.46 -19.78
CA ALA A 498 -5.79 16.07 -19.47
C ALA A 498 -6.48 15.84 -18.10
N ARG A 499 -6.67 16.88 -17.28
CA ARG A 499 -7.27 16.80 -15.94
C ARG A 499 -8.61 16.06 -15.91
N ARG A 500 -9.46 16.30 -16.91
CA ARG A 500 -10.77 15.63 -17.09
C ARG A 500 -10.62 14.14 -17.33
N ASN A 501 -9.67 13.77 -18.18
CA ASN A 501 -9.43 12.41 -18.67
C ASN A 501 -9.14 11.44 -17.51
N LEU A 502 -8.50 11.90 -16.43
CA LEU A 502 -8.28 11.09 -15.21
C LEU A 502 -9.59 10.65 -14.53
N GLY A 503 -10.70 11.36 -14.74
CA GLY A 503 -12.02 10.96 -14.26
C GLY A 503 -12.49 9.62 -14.84
N LEU A 504 -12.06 9.26 -16.06
CA LEU A 504 -12.42 8.00 -16.72
C LEU A 504 -12.05 6.76 -15.88
N MET A 505 -11.00 6.83 -15.06
CA MET A 505 -10.62 5.74 -14.14
C MET A 505 -11.74 5.35 -13.15
N MET A 506 -12.67 6.27 -12.87
CA MET A 506 -13.83 6.07 -11.99
C MET A 506 -15.05 5.48 -12.70
N ARG A 507 -14.96 5.18 -14.00
CA ARG A 507 -16.10 4.73 -14.81
C ARG A 507 -16.42 3.25 -14.59
N GLU A 508 -17.69 2.96 -14.36
CA GLU A 508 -18.21 1.60 -14.31
C GLU A 508 -17.98 0.85 -15.64
N GLY A 509 -17.79 -0.48 -15.57
CA GLY A 509 -17.55 -1.32 -16.74
C GLY A 509 -16.20 -1.14 -17.45
N LEU A 510 -15.36 -0.16 -17.04
CA LEU A 510 -14.01 -0.01 -17.59
C LEU A 510 -13.12 -1.20 -17.21
N LEU A 511 -13.10 -1.52 -15.92
CA LEU A 511 -12.12 -2.39 -15.26
C LEU A 511 -12.34 -3.89 -15.50
N LYS A 512 -11.35 -4.60 -16.09
CA LYS A 512 -11.45 -6.02 -16.54
C LYS A 512 -10.23 -6.89 -16.21
N GLU A 513 -9.79 -7.78 -17.09
CA GLU A 513 -8.59 -8.61 -16.92
C GLU A 513 -7.32 -7.84 -17.29
N ASN A 514 -6.15 -8.29 -16.84
CA ASN A 514 -4.87 -7.60 -17.01
C ASN A 514 -3.79 -8.53 -17.62
N ILE A 515 -2.96 -7.95 -18.48
CA ILE A 515 -1.88 -8.65 -19.20
C ILE A 515 -0.64 -7.75 -19.16
N ASP A 516 -0.12 -7.58 -17.94
CA ASP A 516 0.91 -6.61 -17.53
C ASP A 516 2.17 -6.66 -18.39
N GLY A 517 2.60 -7.85 -18.82
CA GLY A 517 3.80 -7.99 -19.65
C GLY A 517 3.69 -7.26 -20.99
N GLU A 518 2.52 -7.27 -21.64
CA GLU A 518 2.32 -6.52 -22.89
C GLU A 518 2.08 -5.03 -22.65
N ALA A 519 1.45 -4.67 -21.53
CA ALA A 519 1.28 -3.28 -21.14
C ALA A 519 2.62 -2.60 -20.82
N LEU A 520 3.53 -3.31 -20.14
CA LEU A 520 4.91 -2.89 -19.91
C LEU A 520 5.68 -2.72 -21.22
N GLN A 521 5.61 -3.69 -22.14
CA GLN A 521 6.24 -3.58 -23.47
C GLN A 521 5.72 -2.35 -24.22
N TRP A 522 4.41 -2.14 -24.27
CA TRP A 522 3.79 -0.98 -24.92
C TRP A 522 4.23 0.36 -24.29
N ALA A 523 4.24 0.48 -22.96
CA ALA A 523 4.70 1.69 -22.27
C ALA A 523 6.21 1.92 -22.47
N HIS A 524 7.00 0.85 -22.49
CA HIS A 524 8.45 0.88 -22.70
C HIS A 524 8.84 1.30 -24.12
N GLU A 525 8.19 0.74 -25.15
CA GLU A 525 8.40 1.13 -26.56
C GLU A 525 8.09 2.62 -26.77
N ARG A 526 6.96 3.10 -26.25
CA ARG A 526 6.58 4.53 -26.27
C ARG A 526 7.63 5.41 -25.60
N LEU A 527 8.18 4.95 -24.48
CA LEU A 527 9.14 5.69 -23.67
C LEU A 527 10.56 5.67 -24.27
N ILE A 528 10.97 4.59 -24.92
CA ILE A 528 12.25 4.54 -25.68
C ILE A 528 12.19 5.45 -26.91
N ALA A 529 11.04 5.57 -27.57
CA ALA A 529 10.85 6.49 -28.70
C ALA A 529 10.92 7.98 -28.33
N ARG A 530 11.00 8.33 -27.04
CA ARG A 530 11.17 9.70 -26.56
C ARG A 530 12.60 10.22 -26.78
N PRO A 531 12.80 11.50 -27.14
CA PRO A 531 14.13 12.11 -27.22
C PRO A 531 14.79 12.29 -25.85
N GLU A 532 14.01 12.53 -24.80
CA GLU A 532 14.51 12.90 -23.46
C GLU A 532 15.52 11.89 -22.91
N GLN A 533 16.71 12.35 -22.51
CA GLN A 533 17.82 11.53 -22.04
C GLN A 533 17.45 10.57 -20.90
N ARG A 534 16.77 11.07 -19.86
CA ARG A 534 16.39 10.28 -18.69
C ARG A 534 14.94 9.81 -18.81
N ARG A 535 14.73 8.50 -18.74
CA ARG A 535 13.44 7.83 -18.98
C ARG A 535 13.05 6.98 -17.77
N ILE A 536 11.95 7.31 -17.10
CA ILE A 536 11.45 6.58 -15.94
C ILE A 536 10.08 5.98 -16.27
N LEU A 537 9.92 4.67 -16.07
CA LEU A 537 8.65 3.95 -16.18
C LEU A 537 8.19 3.54 -14.78
N MET A 538 7.07 4.11 -14.33
CA MET A 538 6.48 3.87 -13.03
C MET A 538 5.16 3.12 -13.19
N VAL A 539 5.13 1.89 -12.71
CA VAL A 539 3.95 1.01 -12.75
C VAL A 539 3.12 1.20 -11.49
N ILE A 540 1.80 1.23 -11.61
CA ILE A 540 0.86 1.23 -10.49
C ILE A 540 -0.12 0.08 -10.69
N SER A 541 0.00 -0.99 -9.91
CA SER A 541 -0.80 -2.23 -10.03
C SER A 541 -1.11 -2.82 -8.66
N ASP A 542 -2.10 -3.71 -8.61
CA ASP A 542 -2.48 -4.48 -7.43
C ASP A 542 -2.03 -5.95 -7.46
N GLY A 543 -1.22 -6.38 -8.45
CA GLY A 543 -0.40 -7.57 -8.23
C GLY A 543 0.09 -8.33 -9.45
N ALA A 544 -0.72 -9.27 -9.92
CA ALA A 544 -0.31 -10.35 -10.83
C ALA A 544 -1.23 -10.39 -12.07
N PRO A 545 -0.70 -10.81 -13.24
CA PRO A 545 -1.46 -10.80 -14.49
C PRO A 545 -2.45 -11.96 -14.54
N VAL A 546 -3.74 -11.65 -14.73
CA VAL A 546 -4.84 -12.60 -14.76
C VAL A 546 -5.73 -12.35 -15.99
N ASP A 547 -5.79 -13.35 -16.87
CA ASP A 547 -6.77 -13.47 -17.95
C ASP A 547 -7.21 -14.93 -18.09
N ASP A 548 -8.48 -15.23 -17.79
CA ASP A 548 -9.07 -16.57 -17.79
C ASP A 548 -8.90 -17.26 -19.16
N ALA A 549 -9.05 -16.50 -20.24
CA ALA A 549 -9.02 -17.04 -21.60
C ALA A 549 -7.63 -17.54 -21.99
N THR A 550 -6.59 -16.79 -21.66
CA THR A 550 -5.20 -17.19 -21.91
C THR A 550 -4.77 -18.30 -20.94
N LEU A 551 -5.10 -18.18 -19.65
CA LEU A 551 -4.66 -19.16 -18.65
C LEU A 551 -5.35 -20.53 -18.79
N SER A 552 -6.59 -20.59 -19.29
CA SER A 552 -7.31 -21.85 -19.50
C SER A 552 -6.82 -22.72 -20.67
N VAL A 553 -5.93 -22.20 -21.53
CA VAL A 553 -5.42 -22.93 -22.72
C VAL A 553 -3.89 -22.97 -22.83
N ASN A 554 -3.18 -22.43 -21.84
CA ASN A 554 -1.71 -22.45 -21.73
C ASN A 554 -1.32 -22.96 -20.32
N ALA A 555 -0.03 -22.92 -19.97
CA ALA A 555 0.40 -23.25 -18.61
C ALA A 555 -0.08 -22.21 -17.58
N GLY A 556 -0.41 -22.62 -16.36
CA GLY A 556 -0.93 -21.72 -15.32
C GLY A 556 -0.01 -20.56 -14.91
N ASN A 557 1.30 -20.63 -15.23
CA ASN A 557 2.27 -19.55 -15.02
C ASN A 557 2.66 -18.81 -16.32
N TYR A 558 1.92 -18.97 -17.41
CA TYR A 558 2.26 -18.43 -18.73
C TYR A 558 2.36 -16.89 -18.76
N LEU A 559 1.40 -16.20 -18.14
CA LEU A 559 1.42 -14.74 -18.03
C LEU A 559 2.51 -14.25 -17.05
N GLU A 560 2.72 -14.97 -15.95
CA GLU A 560 3.76 -14.64 -14.96
C GLU A 560 5.18 -14.78 -15.56
N LYS A 561 5.43 -15.86 -16.32
CA LYS A 561 6.66 -16.07 -17.09
C LYS A 561 6.93 -14.90 -18.04
N HIS A 562 5.90 -14.43 -18.75
CA HIS A 562 6.02 -13.29 -19.67
C HIS A 562 6.33 -12.00 -18.92
N LEU A 563 5.56 -11.67 -17.87
CA LEU A 563 5.80 -10.50 -17.03
C LEU A 563 7.23 -10.47 -16.47
N ARG A 564 7.70 -11.58 -15.88
CA ARG A 564 9.08 -11.69 -15.37
C ARG A 564 10.14 -11.54 -16.46
N SER A 565 9.88 -12.07 -17.66
CA SER A 565 10.77 -11.91 -18.82
C SER A 565 10.86 -10.46 -19.30
N VAL A 566 9.75 -9.72 -19.26
CA VAL A 566 9.69 -8.31 -19.67
C VAL A 566 10.35 -7.42 -18.62
N ILE A 567 10.09 -7.64 -17.33
CA ILE A 567 10.75 -6.89 -16.25
C ILE A 567 12.27 -7.04 -16.34
N ALA A 568 12.77 -8.28 -16.46
CA ALA A 568 14.21 -8.53 -16.61
C ALA A 568 14.80 -7.88 -17.88
N GLU A 569 14.06 -7.85 -18.99
CA GLU A 569 14.52 -7.16 -20.21
C GLU A 569 14.59 -5.63 -20.04
N ILE A 570 13.63 -5.04 -19.33
CA ILE A 570 13.63 -3.59 -19.03
C ILE A 570 14.74 -3.25 -18.03
N GLU A 571 14.87 -4.00 -16.92
CA GLU A 571 15.83 -3.74 -15.83
C GLU A 571 17.29 -4.06 -16.21
N ASP A 572 17.58 -5.17 -16.91
CA ASP A 572 18.97 -5.58 -17.21
C ASP A 572 19.52 -5.00 -18.52
N ARG A 573 18.66 -4.63 -19.48
CA ARG A 573 19.09 -4.35 -20.87
C ARG A 573 18.69 -2.99 -21.43
N SER A 574 17.82 -2.24 -20.75
CA SER A 574 17.29 -0.99 -21.29
C SER A 574 17.76 0.24 -20.49
N PRO A 575 17.82 1.44 -21.11
CA PRO A 575 18.12 2.68 -20.40
C PRO A 575 16.88 3.26 -19.67
N VAL A 576 15.78 2.51 -19.60
CA VAL A 576 14.54 2.93 -18.94
C VAL A 576 14.56 2.45 -17.50
N GLU A 577 14.39 3.39 -16.59
CA GLU A 577 14.30 3.13 -15.16
C GLU A 577 12.92 2.63 -14.76
N LEU A 578 12.81 1.33 -14.49
CA LEU A 578 11.58 0.71 -13.98
C LEU A 578 11.46 0.86 -12.45
N ILE A 579 10.26 1.24 -11.99
CA ILE A 579 9.82 1.28 -10.58
C ILE A 579 8.36 0.83 -10.52
N ALA A 580 7.94 0.14 -9.46
CA ALA A 580 6.53 -0.23 -9.23
C ALA A 580 5.95 0.30 -7.91
N ILE A 581 4.66 0.58 -7.92
CA ILE A 581 3.84 0.93 -6.76
C ILE A 581 2.72 -0.12 -6.65
N GLY A 582 2.83 -0.99 -5.66
CA GLY A 582 1.80 -1.95 -5.29
C GLY A 582 0.70 -1.29 -4.48
N ILE A 583 -0.55 -1.31 -4.93
CA ILE A 583 -1.69 -0.78 -4.15
C ILE A 583 -2.37 -1.93 -3.41
N GLY A 584 -2.31 -1.89 -2.08
CA GLY A 584 -2.80 -2.92 -1.16
C GLY A 584 -2.02 -4.24 -1.17
N HIS A 585 -1.12 -4.43 -2.14
CA HIS A 585 -0.48 -5.71 -2.45
C HIS A 585 1.02 -5.56 -2.70
N ASP A 586 1.77 -6.58 -2.29
CA ASP A 586 3.22 -6.62 -2.52
C ASP A 586 3.56 -6.97 -3.97
N VAL A 587 4.36 -6.10 -4.59
CA VAL A 587 4.90 -6.23 -5.97
C VAL A 587 6.42 -6.39 -6.01
N THR A 588 7.12 -6.41 -4.86
CA THR A 588 8.57 -6.68 -4.76
C THR A 588 8.94 -8.08 -5.29
N ARG A 589 7.99 -9.01 -5.23
CA ARG A 589 8.05 -10.34 -5.86
C ARG A 589 8.24 -10.34 -7.38
N TYR A 590 8.09 -9.18 -8.04
CA TYR A 590 8.27 -9.00 -9.48
C TYR A 590 9.32 -7.94 -9.83
N TYR A 591 9.25 -6.76 -9.21
CA TYR A 591 10.06 -5.58 -9.56
C TYR A 591 11.16 -5.32 -8.53
N ARG A 592 12.39 -5.02 -8.97
CA ARG A 592 13.53 -4.80 -8.07
C ARG A 592 13.44 -3.50 -7.28
N ARG A 593 12.82 -2.46 -7.86
CA ARG A 593 12.51 -1.19 -7.18
C ARG A 593 11.00 -1.07 -7.03
N ALA A 594 10.52 -1.24 -5.80
CA ALA A 594 9.09 -1.25 -5.51
C ALA A 594 8.76 -0.55 -4.18
N VAL A 595 7.56 0.01 -4.12
CA VAL A 595 6.88 0.49 -2.90
C VAL A 595 5.53 -0.23 -2.82
N THR A 596 5.07 -0.58 -1.61
CA THR A 596 3.67 -0.94 -1.37
C THR A 596 3.00 0.19 -0.60
N ILE A 597 1.83 0.64 -1.05
CA ILE A 597 0.98 1.62 -0.34
C ILE A 597 -0.42 1.05 -0.12
N VAL A 598 -1.02 1.38 1.01
CA VAL A 598 -2.43 1.12 1.33
C VAL A 598 -3.29 2.35 1.00
N ASP A 599 -2.72 3.55 1.08
CA ASP A 599 -3.45 4.81 0.81
C ASP A 599 -2.64 5.90 0.08
N ALA A 600 -3.36 6.87 -0.49
CA ALA A 600 -2.81 8.05 -1.14
C ALA A 600 -2.14 9.04 -0.16
N GLU A 601 -2.33 8.88 1.16
CA GLU A 601 -1.59 9.63 2.18
C GLU A 601 -0.20 9.05 2.45
N GLU A 602 -0.07 7.72 2.49
CA GLU A 602 1.23 7.04 2.64
C GLU A 602 2.17 7.37 1.48
N LEU A 603 1.60 7.58 0.29
CA LEU A 603 2.29 8.15 -0.88
C LEU A 603 3.10 9.40 -0.55
N ALA A 604 2.59 10.26 0.34
CA ALA A 604 3.21 11.54 0.68
C ALA A 604 4.48 11.38 1.53
N GLY A 605 4.61 10.27 2.27
CA GLY A 605 5.85 9.87 2.94
C GLY A 605 6.74 9.03 2.02
N ALA A 606 6.25 7.87 1.59
CA ALA A 606 7.02 6.86 0.87
C ALA A 606 7.63 7.38 -0.44
N MET A 607 6.87 8.16 -1.22
CA MET A 607 7.38 8.71 -2.48
C MET A 607 8.29 9.92 -2.30
N VAL A 608 8.29 10.63 -1.16
CA VAL A 608 9.27 11.72 -0.98
C VAL A 608 10.68 11.18 -0.90
N ASN A 609 10.87 10.06 -0.19
CA ASN A 609 12.16 9.40 -0.10
C ASN A 609 12.45 8.70 -1.43
N GLN A 610 11.63 7.73 -1.88
CA GLN A 610 11.95 6.99 -3.10
C GLN A 610 11.98 7.83 -4.39
N LEU A 611 11.25 8.96 -4.51
CA LEU A 611 11.47 9.88 -5.65
C LEU A 611 12.76 10.69 -5.49
N ALA A 612 13.15 11.09 -4.28
CA ALA A 612 14.43 11.75 -4.06
C ALA A 612 15.60 10.81 -4.37
N ASP A 613 15.55 9.58 -3.89
CA ASP A 613 16.54 8.54 -4.15
C ASP A 613 16.59 8.19 -5.65
N LEU A 614 15.44 8.22 -6.36
CA LEU A 614 15.35 8.21 -7.82
C LEU A 614 16.12 9.39 -8.43
N PHE A 615 15.85 10.61 -7.97
CA PHE A 615 16.46 11.82 -8.54
C PHE A 615 17.92 12.03 -8.10
N GLU A 616 18.49 11.19 -7.26
CA GLU A 616 19.91 11.18 -6.88
C GLU A 616 20.70 10.20 -7.75
N ASP A 617 21.79 10.68 -8.36
CA ASP A 617 22.50 9.97 -9.43
C ASP A 617 23.37 8.82 -8.90
N GLU A 618 23.06 7.56 -9.25
CA GLU A 618 23.91 6.39 -8.95
C GLU A 618 25.38 6.59 -9.42
N ARG A 619 25.60 7.46 -10.41
CA ARG A 619 26.91 7.76 -11.01
C ARG A 619 27.93 8.26 -9.99
N ASP A 620 27.54 9.09 -9.02
CA ASP A 620 28.48 9.70 -8.07
C ASP A 620 29.04 8.68 -7.07
N THR A 621 28.24 7.69 -6.67
CA THR A 621 28.63 6.64 -5.71
C THR A 621 29.84 5.80 -6.19
N ARG A 622 30.02 5.68 -7.51
CA ARG A 622 31.10 4.88 -8.12
C ARG A 622 32.37 5.71 -8.40
N GLY A 623 32.31 7.04 -8.31
CA GLY A 623 33.44 7.94 -8.62
C GLY A 623 34.43 8.16 -7.46
N GLY A 624 33.93 8.29 -6.22
CA GLY A 624 34.75 8.72 -5.08
C GLY A 624 35.76 7.70 -4.54
N GLY A 625 35.65 6.43 -4.91
CA GLY A 625 36.21 5.31 -4.15
C GLY A 625 37.71 5.01 -4.27
N GLN A 626 38.47 5.64 -5.18
CA GLN A 626 39.81 5.08 -5.51
C GLN A 626 40.93 6.05 -5.94
N ARG A 627 41.23 7.11 -5.16
CA ARG A 627 42.54 7.81 -5.26
C ARG A 627 42.97 8.66 -4.04
N ARG A 628 43.42 8.01 -2.96
CA ARG A 628 44.36 8.63 -2.00
C ARG A 628 45.60 7.75 -1.83
N GLY A 629 46.77 8.35 -2.00
CA GLY A 629 48.01 7.63 -2.35
C GLY A 629 48.79 7.06 -1.15
N ARG A 630 49.53 5.98 -1.39
CA ARG A 630 50.50 5.39 -0.45
C ARG A 630 51.90 5.32 -1.04
N GLY A 631 52.40 6.47 -1.53
CA GLY A 631 53.73 6.61 -2.11
C GLY A 631 54.83 6.61 -1.04
N ILE A 632 55.26 5.43 -0.59
CA ILE A 632 56.37 5.28 0.37
C ILE A 632 57.70 5.49 -0.35
N ARG A 633 58.51 6.45 0.12
CA ARG A 633 59.90 6.61 -0.31
C ARG A 633 60.73 5.40 0.10
N ARG A 634 61.53 4.86 -0.83
CA ARG A 634 62.83 4.23 -0.54
C ARG A 634 63.88 4.81 -1.47
N ALA A 635 65.10 4.94 -0.96
CA ALA A 635 66.25 5.45 -1.70
C ALA A 635 67.16 4.30 -2.12
N ALA A 636 67.73 4.44 -3.31
CA ALA A 636 68.96 3.84 -3.80
C ALA A 636 69.50 4.77 -4.89
#